data_AF-A0AAP2ZHX7-F1
#
_entry.id   AF-A0AAP2ZHX7-F1
#
_cell.length_a   1.000
_cell.length_b   1.000
_cell.length_c   1.000
_cell.angle_alpha   90.00
_cell.angle_beta   90.00
_cell.angle_gamma   90.00
#
_symmetry.space_group_name_H-M   'P 1'
#
loop_
_entity.id
_entity.type
_entity.pdbx_description
1 polymer ?
#
loop_
_entity_poly.entity_id
_entity_poly.type
_entity_poly.pdbx_seq_one_letter_code
_entity_poly.pdbx_strand_id
1 'polypeptide(L)'
;MDRLSITTHLIAILTAFSAFTMPIALEVLNRVKSRYGSAYYMDSIEHIMGFKVHYLFRELIATLIALILFSIFVSSVNEQTLSNGWVLFFELLFALITSTLLVKEFLFIKTVFQATRSDNLVTNHLINKLTESDSKNSNHAQEVELLIQITCYNIENTTMFTDESIENRLFTIIEEAYENQTSLINDETIKNLLDGLAVALTSARKGANRRAYVSLQRNYAKHLFLFFDRKIKNYDVFEMYSGEFYEESIKELDSGHYWLMRADFLISVNLWDIQNPQTINFIDRIIRNLIDFAVREKPELVPEIIERYRNFIGFESCFCSDLHNLLTLFGSYNGDNYEEIKSLIKEHEEQITSDPEAYVGNFISLVNKSSHDALKSSTSIAQYEKITKAALEYKQEMITEIMKSKGAIASRNTAQYAIRALAKESLWGHMIKCFETFSPASSQASRLGFNILPCSLSSTIEQLGKTHGFSSIHSEELNCSYQRAVPILVMYALYCWRIQNPEKRLRDGVNKMIASLSLCEHTIKNIKKIQSTMHHVQYFAKSFDYSHTLCRHFNIIHEVKDFHKATILIFDEIEKYLAIQLKNIIATQPLSDDIKNRYMGSVAACPENTLTRIPLFDCVSLTSSKQDPIVFTMPTERRSVFLDNNDVHYSFNARSVIERIHNDMAIEQITKNGSPLETLKPSDYDENKILVITNKDWEAWAREKTRTDLNRINKYLVFTGTALGSYFTYDTKASLPLATLYSPTSKGKGSLHEHLRNAFEFDFRDENGKVEIQARAHVYY
;
A
#
# COMPACT_ATOMS: atom_id res chain seq x y z
N MET A 1 65.01 -66.47 -12.40
CA MET A 1 64.34 -65.23 -12.87
C MET A 1 63.18 -65.50 -13.83
N ASP A 2 63.10 -66.67 -14.49
CA ASP A 2 62.02 -66.96 -15.47
C ASP A 2 60.63 -67.26 -14.86
N ARG A 3 60.52 -67.45 -13.54
CA ARG A 3 59.26 -67.82 -12.86
C ARG A 3 58.32 -66.64 -12.54
N LEU A 4 58.75 -65.38 -12.72
CA LEU A 4 58.01 -64.17 -12.31
C LEU A 4 57.77 -63.19 -13.48
N SER A 5 57.77 -63.70 -14.71
CA SER A 5 57.67 -62.88 -15.93
C SER A 5 56.41 -62.00 -15.94
N ILE A 6 55.25 -62.50 -15.50
CA ILE A 6 54.01 -61.74 -15.52
C ILE A 6 53.97 -60.77 -14.32
N THR A 7 54.38 -61.23 -13.15
CA THR A 7 54.42 -60.41 -11.93
C THR A 7 55.26 -59.14 -12.11
N THR A 8 56.44 -59.24 -12.72
CA THR A 8 57.31 -58.07 -12.96
C THR A 8 56.68 -57.06 -13.92
N HIS A 9 55.99 -57.53 -14.96
CA HIS A 9 55.23 -56.66 -15.86
C HIS A 9 54.04 -56.00 -15.15
N LEU A 10 53.30 -56.72 -14.30
CA LEU A 10 52.20 -56.16 -13.53
C LEU A 10 52.69 -55.09 -12.54
N ILE A 11 53.82 -55.31 -11.87
CA ILE A 11 54.46 -54.31 -11.00
C ILE A 11 54.84 -53.08 -11.81
N ALA A 12 55.48 -53.25 -12.97
CA ALA A 12 55.88 -52.13 -13.83
C ALA A 12 54.67 -51.31 -14.31
N ILE A 13 53.60 -51.98 -14.74
CA ILE A 13 52.34 -51.37 -15.15
C ILE A 13 51.74 -50.56 -14.00
N LEU A 14 51.47 -51.19 -12.85
CA LEU A 14 50.87 -50.52 -11.68
C LEU A 14 51.74 -49.37 -11.16
N THR A 15 53.06 -49.51 -11.19
CA THR A 15 53.97 -48.45 -10.75
C THR A 15 53.92 -47.26 -11.70
N ALA A 16 53.93 -47.50 -13.02
CA ALA A 16 53.79 -46.45 -14.02
C ALA A 16 52.46 -45.71 -13.87
N PHE A 17 51.37 -46.45 -13.71
CA PHE A 17 50.04 -45.89 -13.54
C PHE A 17 49.89 -45.10 -12.22
N SER A 18 50.36 -45.65 -11.10
CA SER A 18 50.42 -44.92 -9.81
C SER A 18 51.15 -43.58 -9.92
N ALA A 19 52.21 -43.52 -10.73
CA ALA A 19 52.98 -42.31 -10.96
C ALA A 19 52.22 -41.26 -11.79
N PHE A 20 51.22 -41.66 -12.59
CA PHE A 20 50.35 -40.75 -13.34
C PHE A 20 49.12 -40.30 -12.55
N THR A 21 48.42 -41.21 -11.88
CA THR A 21 47.11 -40.90 -11.26
C THR A 21 47.22 -39.88 -10.13
N MET A 22 48.26 -39.99 -9.29
CA MET A 22 48.42 -39.15 -8.09
C MET A 22 48.74 -37.68 -8.41
N PRO A 23 49.70 -37.37 -9.30
CA PRO A 23 49.93 -35.98 -9.73
C PRO A 23 48.70 -35.35 -10.39
N ILE A 24 48.00 -36.11 -11.25
CA ILE A 24 46.78 -35.62 -11.92
C ILE A 24 45.70 -35.28 -10.89
N ALA A 25 45.44 -36.17 -9.92
CA ALA A 25 44.45 -35.92 -8.87
C ALA A 25 44.78 -34.68 -8.02
N LEU A 26 46.04 -34.52 -7.63
CA LEU A 26 46.52 -33.37 -6.85
C LEU A 26 46.45 -32.06 -7.65
N GLU A 27 46.81 -32.10 -8.93
CA GLU A 27 46.73 -30.93 -9.80
C GLU A 27 45.26 -30.50 -10.01
N VAL A 28 44.35 -31.46 -10.21
CA VAL A 28 42.93 -31.17 -10.38
C VAL A 28 42.33 -30.66 -9.07
N LEU A 29 42.67 -31.25 -7.92
CA LEU A 29 42.27 -30.74 -6.60
C LEU A 29 42.71 -29.28 -6.40
N ASN A 30 43.97 -28.97 -6.73
CA ASN A 30 44.49 -27.61 -6.60
C ASN A 30 43.83 -26.64 -7.58
N ARG A 31 43.59 -27.07 -8.82
CA ARG A 31 42.87 -26.25 -9.82
C ARG A 31 41.43 -26.00 -9.41
N VAL A 32 40.70 -27.00 -8.95
CA VAL A 32 39.31 -26.90 -8.49
C VAL A 32 39.21 -25.99 -7.26
N LYS A 33 40.09 -26.19 -6.27
CA LYS A 33 40.16 -25.34 -5.07
C LYS A 33 40.51 -23.89 -5.41
N SER A 34 41.39 -23.67 -6.39
CA SER A 34 41.74 -22.33 -6.87
C SER A 34 40.66 -21.66 -7.72
N ARG A 35 39.83 -22.43 -8.45
CA ARG A 35 38.80 -21.89 -9.37
C ARG A 35 37.47 -21.61 -8.68
N TYR A 36 36.98 -22.54 -7.86
CA TYR A 36 35.63 -22.47 -7.30
C TYR A 36 35.61 -22.36 -5.77
N GLY A 37 36.73 -22.59 -5.08
CA GLY A 37 36.82 -22.46 -3.62
C GLY A 37 36.05 -23.54 -2.83
N SER A 38 35.37 -24.48 -3.49
CA SER A 38 34.56 -25.53 -2.88
C SER A 38 35.15 -26.92 -3.07
N ALA A 39 35.25 -27.69 -1.98
CA ALA A 39 35.63 -29.11 -2.02
C ALA A 39 34.52 -29.99 -2.61
N TYR A 40 33.27 -29.49 -2.62
CA TYR A 40 32.09 -30.22 -3.07
C TYR A 40 32.09 -30.56 -4.57
N TYR A 41 32.89 -29.85 -5.37
CA TYR A 41 33.08 -30.16 -6.79
C TYR A 41 33.75 -31.53 -6.96
N MET A 42 34.71 -31.89 -6.10
CA MET A 42 35.32 -33.23 -6.14
C MET A 42 34.39 -34.31 -5.64
N ASP A 43 33.58 -34.03 -4.62
CA ASP A 43 32.54 -34.98 -4.16
C ASP A 43 31.54 -35.26 -5.29
N SER A 44 31.19 -34.24 -6.09
CA SER A 44 30.33 -34.40 -7.28
C SER A 44 30.99 -35.28 -8.35
N ILE A 45 32.30 -35.12 -8.60
CA ILE A 45 33.04 -36.00 -9.53
C ILE A 45 33.11 -37.43 -8.99
N GLU A 46 33.38 -37.62 -7.70
CA GLU A 46 33.39 -38.94 -7.06
C GLU A 46 32.03 -39.64 -7.17
N HIS A 47 30.94 -38.88 -7.06
CA HIS A 47 29.60 -39.40 -7.25
C HIS A 47 29.34 -39.84 -8.70
N ILE A 48 29.76 -39.03 -9.69
CA ILE A 48 29.66 -39.38 -11.11
C ILE A 48 30.49 -40.63 -11.45
N MET A 49 31.66 -40.80 -10.83
CA MET A 49 32.53 -41.97 -11.04
C MET A 49 32.02 -43.23 -10.33
N GLY A 50 31.21 -43.10 -9.28
CA GLY A 50 30.71 -44.20 -8.47
C GLY A 50 31.72 -44.80 -7.48
N PHE A 51 32.88 -44.16 -7.28
CA PHE A 51 33.88 -44.55 -6.29
C PHE A 51 34.68 -43.33 -5.80
N LYS A 52 35.18 -43.39 -4.55
CA LYS A 52 36.05 -42.32 -4.03
C LYS A 52 37.47 -42.47 -4.54
N VAL A 53 38.10 -41.34 -4.91
CA VAL A 53 39.46 -41.34 -5.47
C VAL A 53 40.46 -41.90 -4.45
N HIS A 54 40.27 -41.62 -3.16
CA HIS A 54 41.14 -42.17 -2.12
C HIS A 54 41.09 -43.70 -2.02
N TYR A 55 39.95 -44.33 -2.37
CA TYR A 55 39.84 -45.79 -2.36
C TYR A 55 40.60 -46.40 -3.53
N LEU A 56 40.56 -45.77 -4.71
CA LEU A 56 41.37 -46.17 -5.86
C LEU A 56 42.87 -46.16 -5.49
N PHE A 57 43.36 -45.09 -4.85
CA PHE A 57 44.76 -45.03 -4.41
C PHE A 57 45.11 -46.12 -3.40
N ARG A 58 44.23 -46.36 -2.43
CA ARG A 58 44.45 -47.40 -1.42
C ARG A 58 44.49 -48.80 -2.04
N GLU A 59 43.58 -49.10 -2.95
CA GLU A 59 43.55 -50.39 -3.67
C GLU A 59 44.80 -50.58 -4.54
N LEU A 60 45.26 -49.52 -5.21
CA LEU A 60 46.45 -49.55 -6.06
C LEU A 60 47.72 -49.81 -5.24
N ILE A 61 47.92 -49.09 -4.13
CA ILE A 61 49.07 -49.27 -3.23
C ILE A 61 49.04 -50.67 -2.59
N ALA A 62 47.88 -51.12 -2.11
CA ALA A 62 47.75 -52.43 -1.49
C ALA A 62 48.07 -53.56 -2.48
N THR A 63 47.62 -53.43 -3.73
CA THR A 63 47.89 -54.42 -4.79
C THR A 63 49.38 -54.42 -5.18
N LEU A 64 50.02 -53.26 -5.24
CA LEU A 64 51.46 -53.14 -5.48
C LEU A 64 52.29 -53.80 -4.36
N ILE A 65 51.93 -53.54 -3.09
CA ILE A 65 52.58 -54.18 -1.93
C ILE A 65 52.39 -55.70 -1.99
N ALA A 66 51.18 -56.16 -2.30
CA ALA A 66 50.88 -57.59 -2.42
C ALA A 66 51.69 -58.27 -3.54
N LEU A 67 51.85 -57.61 -4.69
CA LEU A 67 52.68 -58.09 -5.80
C LEU A 67 54.17 -58.15 -5.45
N ILE A 68 54.69 -57.14 -4.75
CA ILE A 68 56.08 -57.13 -4.28
C ILE A 68 56.33 -58.25 -3.27
N LEU A 69 55.43 -58.41 -2.29
CA LEU A 69 55.50 -59.49 -1.31
C LEU A 69 55.40 -60.87 -1.99
N PHE A 70 54.50 -61.02 -2.97
CA PHE A 70 54.39 -62.24 -3.76
C PHE A 70 55.69 -62.52 -4.54
N SER A 71 56.28 -61.52 -5.18
CA SER A 71 57.57 -61.63 -5.88
C SER A 71 58.69 -62.06 -4.93
N ILE A 72 58.77 -61.48 -3.73
CA ILE A 72 59.76 -61.85 -2.72
C ILE A 72 59.52 -63.29 -2.23
N PHE A 73 58.27 -63.66 -1.99
CA PHE A 73 57.88 -64.99 -1.52
C PHE A 73 58.22 -66.08 -2.54
N VAL A 74 57.83 -65.89 -3.81
CA VAL A 74 58.15 -66.83 -4.91
C VAL A 74 59.66 -66.93 -5.14
N SER A 75 60.40 -65.84 -4.94
CA SER A 75 61.87 -65.85 -5.04
C SER A 75 62.56 -66.55 -3.86
N SER A 76 61.91 -66.68 -2.70
CA SER A 76 62.50 -67.25 -1.49
C SER A 76 62.14 -68.73 -1.27
N VAL A 77 61.15 -69.25 -1.98
CA VAL A 77 60.61 -70.59 -1.81
C VAL A 77 61.15 -71.53 -2.89
N ASN A 78 61.55 -72.74 -2.49
CA ASN A 78 62.15 -73.73 -3.39
C ASN A 78 61.11 -74.34 -4.34
N GLU A 79 61.56 -74.81 -5.50
CA GLU A 79 60.68 -75.26 -6.60
C GLU A 79 59.76 -76.45 -6.24
N GLN A 80 60.12 -77.22 -5.20
CA GLN A 80 59.40 -78.41 -4.74
C GLN A 80 58.18 -78.08 -3.86
N THR A 81 58.15 -76.93 -3.18
CA THR A 81 57.06 -76.54 -2.26
C THR A 81 56.01 -75.65 -2.93
N LEU A 82 56.37 -74.92 -3.99
CA LEU A 82 55.45 -74.11 -4.78
C LEU A 82 55.62 -74.41 -6.28
N SER A 83 54.72 -75.23 -6.83
CA SER A 83 54.78 -75.64 -8.23
C SER A 83 54.50 -74.46 -9.17
N ASN A 84 55.06 -74.50 -10.38
CA ASN A 84 54.84 -73.47 -11.42
C ASN A 84 53.36 -73.25 -11.76
N GLY A 85 52.51 -74.29 -11.67
CA GLY A 85 51.07 -74.14 -11.91
C GLY A 85 50.36 -73.25 -10.89
N TRP A 86 50.76 -73.34 -9.61
CA TRP A 86 50.23 -72.48 -8.54
C TRP A 86 50.71 -71.04 -8.68
N VAL A 87 51.99 -70.83 -9.05
CA VAL A 87 52.52 -69.49 -9.35
C VAL A 87 51.70 -68.84 -10.46
N LEU A 88 51.50 -69.55 -11.57
CA LEU A 88 50.78 -69.04 -12.74
C LEU A 88 49.30 -68.76 -12.43
N PHE A 89 48.66 -69.58 -11.58
CA PHE A 89 47.30 -69.32 -11.10
C PHE A 89 47.22 -67.99 -10.32
N PHE A 90 48.14 -67.75 -9.38
CA PHE A 90 48.18 -66.49 -8.62
C PHE A 90 48.56 -65.30 -9.51
N GLU A 91 49.48 -65.45 -10.46
CA GLU A 91 49.80 -64.41 -11.44
C GLU A 91 48.59 -64.00 -12.29
N LEU A 92 47.77 -64.98 -12.69
CA LEU A 92 46.54 -64.73 -13.46
C LEU A 92 45.46 -64.05 -12.61
N LEU A 93 45.34 -64.44 -11.33
CA LEU A 93 44.46 -63.76 -10.37
C LEU A 93 44.88 -62.29 -10.15
N PHE A 94 46.18 -62.04 -9.97
CA PHE A 94 46.72 -60.69 -9.87
C PHE A 94 46.53 -59.90 -11.17
N ALA A 95 46.64 -60.54 -12.34
CA ALA A 95 46.37 -59.89 -13.62
C ALA A 95 44.90 -59.46 -13.75
N LEU A 96 43.94 -60.28 -13.29
CA LEU A 96 42.52 -59.92 -13.26
C LEU A 96 42.25 -58.74 -12.32
N ILE A 97 42.79 -58.78 -11.10
CA ILE A 97 42.66 -57.68 -10.13
C ILE A 97 43.27 -56.40 -10.70
N THR A 98 44.47 -56.48 -11.27
CA THR A 98 45.15 -55.35 -11.92
C THR A 98 44.31 -54.79 -13.08
N SER A 99 43.69 -55.65 -13.89
CA SER A 99 42.80 -55.22 -14.98
C SER A 99 41.59 -54.45 -14.47
N THR A 100 40.94 -54.89 -13.38
CA THR A 100 39.81 -54.15 -12.80
C THR A 100 40.22 -52.77 -12.26
N LEU A 101 41.42 -52.66 -11.69
CA LEU A 101 41.97 -51.39 -11.22
C LEU A 101 42.28 -50.44 -12.37
N LEU A 102 42.85 -50.96 -13.47
CA LEU A 102 43.11 -50.18 -14.69
C LEU A 102 41.82 -49.64 -15.31
N VAL A 103 40.71 -50.39 -15.26
CA VAL A 103 39.41 -49.89 -15.72
C VAL A 103 38.91 -48.73 -14.85
N LYS A 104 39.00 -48.86 -13.52
CA LYS A 104 38.63 -47.76 -12.60
C LYS A 104 39.52 -46.53 -12.83
N GLU A 105 40.81 -46.73 -13.04
CA GLU A 105 41.76 -45.65 -13.30
C GLU A 105 41.51 -44.95 -14.63
N PHE A 106 41.24 -45.71 -15.69
CA PHE A 106 40.84 -45.13 -16.98
C PHE A 106 39.57 -44.28 -16.85
N LEU A 107 38.60 -44.76 -16.06
CA LEU A 107 37.38 -44.01 -15.79
C LEU A 107 37.66 -42.73 -15.00
N PHE A 108 38.56 -42.78 -14.00
CA PHE A 108 39.03 -41.60 -13.28
C PHE A 108 39.67 -40.57 -14.22
N ILE A 109 40.66 -40.99 -15.01
CA ILE A 109 41.37 -40.12 -15.95
C ILE A 109 40.38 -39.50 -16.94
N LYS A 110 39.50 -40.32 -17.56
CA LYS A 110 38.51 -39.86 -18.51
C LYS A 110 37.58 -38.80 -17.91
N THR A 111 36.99 -39.07 -16.74
CA THR A 111 36.02 -38.17 -16.10
C THR A 111 36.68 -36.87 -15.67
N VAL A 112 37.89 -36.94 -15.12
CA VAL A 112 38.67 -35.76 -14.72
C VAL A 112 39.10 -34.91 -15.92
N PHE A 113 39.53 -35.53 -17.02
CA PHE A 113 39.84 -34.80 -18.26
C PHE A 113 38.59 -34.14 -18.86
N GLN A 114 37.42 -34.79 -18.77
CA GLN A 114 36.16 -34.19 -19.21
C GLN A 114 35.75 -33.01 -18.32
N ALA A 115 35.81 -33.16 -17.00
CA ALA A 115 35.46 -32.11 -16.04
C ALA A 115 36.42 -30.90 -16.13
N THR A 116 37.73 -31.12 -16.32
CA THR A 116 38.71 -30.03 -16.47
C THR A 116 38.60 -29.28 -17.80
N ARG A 117 38.05 -29.91 -18.83
CA ARG A 117 37.85 -29.31 -20.17
C ARG A 117 36.53 -28.57 -20.29
N SER A 118 35.48 -29.03 -19.60
CA SER A 118 34.18 -28.36 -19.54
C SER A 118 33.45 -28.69 -18.25
N ASP A 119 32.91 -27.67 -17.58
CA ASP A 119 32.09 -27.86 -16.38
C ASP A 119 30.74 -28.52 -16.67
N ASN A 120 30.34 -28.64 -17.94
CA ASN A 120 29.07 -29.23 -18.37
C ASN A 120 28.77 -30.60 -17.73
N LEU A 121 29.78 -31.45 -17.52
CA LEU A 121 29.59 -32.75 -16.89
C LEU A 121 29.08 -32.61 -15.45
N VAL A 122 29.69 -31.71 -14.68
CA VAL A 122 29.31 -31.45 -13.27
C VAL A 122 28.02 -30.64 -13.21
N THR A 123 27.85 -29.63 -14.06
CA THR A 123 26.62 -28.84 -14.13
C THR A 123 25.40 -29.70 -14.49
N ASN A 124 25.54 -30.62 -15.46
CA ASN A 124 24.46 -31.55 -15.82
C ASN A 124 24.10 -32.49 -14.66
N HIS A 125 25.11 -32.99 -13.95
CA HIS A 125 24.88 -33.84 -12.79
C HIS A 125 24.12 -33.11 -11.67
N LEU A 126 24.53 -31.88 -11.35
CA LEU A 126 23.88 -31.06 -10.32
C LEU A 126 22.45 -30.68 -10.71
N ILE A 127 22.21 -30.31 -11.98
CA ILE A 127 20.86 -30.03 -12.50
C ILE A 127 19.96 -31.27 -12.45
N ASN A 128 20.47 -32.45 -12.81
CA ASN A 128 19.71 -33.69 -12.72
C ASN A 128 19.36 -34.01 -11.26
N LYS A 129 20.28 -33.79 -10.32
CA LYS A 129 20.04 -33.99 -8.89
C LYS A 129 19.00 -33.03 -8.31
N LEU A 130 18.90 -31.81 -8.85
CA LEU A 130 17.85 -30.86 -8.51
C LEU A 130 16.47 -31.27 -9.06
N THR A 131 16.41 -32.11 -10.09
CA THR A 131 15.16 -32.52 -10.76
C THR A 131 14.70 -33.93 -10.40
N GLU A 132 15.52 -34.73 -9.71
CA GLU A 132 15.17 -36.07 -9.23
C GLU A 132 14.27 -36.04 -7.98
N SER A 133 13.34 -37.00 -7.89
CA SER A 133 12.33 -37.12 -6.83
C SER A 133 12.90 -37.76 -5.56
N ASP A 134 13.83 -37.12 -4.86
CA ASP A 134 14.25 -37.62 -3.55
C ASP A 134 13.32 -37.14 -2.42
N SER A 135 13.14 -38.02 -1.44
CA SER A 135 12.15 -37.93 -0.38
C SER A 135 12.10 -36.55 0.31
N LYS A 136 10.88 -36.01 0.44
CA LYS A 136 10.47 -34.85 1.28
C LYS A 136 11.55 -34.41 2.29
N ASN A 137 12.30 -33.35 1.93
CA ASN A 137 13.28 -32.58 2.75
C ASN A 137 14.79 -32.75 2.47
N SER A 138 15.26 -32.94 1.23
CA SER A 138 16.66 -32.64 0.90
C SER A 138 16.85 -31.13 0.68
N ASN A 139 17.58 -30.47 1.57
CA ASN A 139 18.01 -29.09 1.37
C ASN A 139 19.18 -29.07 0.37
N HIS A 140 18.91 -28.74 -0.89
CA HIS A 140 19.90 -28.70 -1.99
C HIS A 140 20.84 -27.47 -1.95
N ALA A 141 21.10 -26.91 -0.77
CA ALA A 141 21.88 -25.67 -0.63
C ALA A 141 23.32 -25.81 -1.17
N GLN A 142 23.96 -26.96 -0.96
CA GLN A 142 25.35 -27.19 -1.41
C GLN A 142 25.44 -27.32 -2.94
N GLU A 143 24.47 -27.99 -3.56
CA GLU A 143 24.35 -28.13 -5.00
C GLU A 143 24.10 -26.78 -5.67
N VAL A 144 23.20 -25.97 -5.09
CA VAL A 144 22.89 -24.62 -5.57
C VAL A 144 24.11 -23.71 -5.44
N GLU A 145 24.79 -23.69 -4.29
CA GLU A 145 25.99 -22.89 -4.06
C GLU A 145 27.10 -23.20 -5.08
N LEU A 146 27.34 -24.49 -5.35
CA LEU A 146 28.35 -24.91 -6.32
C LEU A 146 27.96 -24.51 -7.75
N LEU A 147 26.69 -24.65 -8.14
CA LEU A 147 26.19 -24.19 -9.44
C LEU A 147 26.39 -22.68 -9.64
N ILE A 148 26.12 -21.88 -8.61
CA ILE A 148 26.30 -20.43 -8.64
C ILE A 148 27.78 -20.08 -8.77
N GLN A 149 28.66 -20.72 -7.99
CA GLN A 149 30.11 -20.49 -8.06
C GLN A 149 30.68 -20.80 -9.46
N ILE A 150 30.26 -21.91 -10.07
CA ILE A 150 30.64 -22.27 -11.45
C ILE A 150 30.12 -21.20 -12.43
N THR A 151 28.89 -20.73 -12.25
CA THR A 151 28.27 -19.70 -13.10
C THR A 151 29.03 -18.37 -12.99
N CYS A 152 29.31 -17.89 -11.77
CA CYS A 152 30.10 -16.68 -11.54
C CYS A 152 31.49 -16.75 -12.17
N TYR A 153 32.20 -17.87 -11.97
CA TYR A 153 33.53 -18.07 -12.54
C TYR A 153 33.52 -18.07 -14.07
N ASN A 154 32.53 -18.74 -14.68
CA ASN A 154 32.40 -18.78 -16.14
C ASN A 154 32.08 -17.41 -16.71
N ILE A 155 31.16 -16.66 -16.09
CA ILE A 155 30.82 -15.30 -16.49
C ILE A 155 32.04 -14.36 -16.43
N GLU A 156 32.87 -14.46 -15.40
CA GLU A 156 34.08 -13.63 -15.27
C GLU A 156 35.15 -13.96 -16.33
N ASN A 157 35.20 -15.21 -16.81
CA ASN A 157 36.28 -15.71 -17.66
C ASN A 157 35.89 -16.04 -19.11
N THR A 158 34.61 -15.97 -19.48
CA THR A 158 34.15 -16.25 -20.86
C THR A 158 33.66 -15.00 -21.59
N THR A 159 33.99 -14.90 -22.88
CA THR A 159 33.67 -13.75 -23.74
C THR A 159 32.41 -13.96 -24.60
N MET A 160 31.89 -15.19 -24.70
CA MET A 160 30.72 -15.52 -25.53
C MET A 160 29.60 -16.19 -24.72
N PHE A 161 28.43 -15.55 -24.72
CA PHE A 161 27.16 -16.14 -24.33
C PHE A 161 26.64 -17.01 -25.48
N THR A 162 26.25 -18.25 -25.17
CA THR A 162 25.52 -19.15 -26.08
C THR A 162 24.20 -19.53 -25.41
N ASP A 163 23.18 -19.91 -26.18
CA ASP A 163 21.88 -20.31 -25.63
C ASP A 163 21.99 -21.54 -24.69
N GLU A 164 23.08 -22.29 -24.75
CA GLU A 164 23.40 -23.42 -23.85
C GLU A 164 24.09 -23.01 -22.53
N SER A 165 24.17 -21.71 -22.23
CA SER A 165 24.85 -21.23 -21.03
C SER A 165 24.15 -21.64 -19.73
N ILE A 166 24.94 -21.74 -18.64
CA ILE A 166 24.50 -22.32 -17.37
C ILE A 166 23.37 -21.47 -16.77
N GLU A 167 23.51 -20.15 -16.78
CA GLU A 167 22.51 -19.20 -16.31
C GLU A 167 21.17 -19.36 -17.03
N ASN A 168 21.17 -19.51 -18.37
CA ASN A 168 19.95 -19.69 -19.14
C ASN A 168 19.26 -21.02 -18.80
N ARG A 169 20.04 -22.08 -18.61
CA ARG A 169 19.52 -23.38 -18.17
C ARG A 169 18.92 -23.32 -16.77
N LEU A 170 19.55 -22.59 -15.83
CA LEU A 170 19.00 -22.36 -14.50
C LEU A 170 17.69 -21.56 -14.57
N PHE A 171 17.62 -20.53 -15.41
CA PHE A 171 16.38 -19.81 -15.67
C PHE A 171 15.28 -20.71 -16.26
N THR A 172 15.59 -21.58 -17.22
CA THR A 172 14.60 -22.52 -17.77
C THR A 172 14.05 -23.46 -16.69
N ILE A 173 14.90 -23.99 -15.81
CA ILE A 173 14.47 -24.86 -14.70
C ILE A 173 13.52 -24.13 -13.75
N ILE A 174 13.84 -22.88 -13.41
CA ILE A 174 13.00 -22.04 -12.56
C ILE A 174 11.65 -21.76 -13.26
N GLU A 175 11.67 -21.48 -14.57
CA GLU A 175 10.46 -21.23 -15.36
C GLU A 175 9.56 -22.47 -15.46
N GLU A 176 10.13 -23.64 -15.77
CA GLU A 176 9.41 -24.92 -15.79
C GLU A 176 8.83 -25.28 -14.42
N ALA A 177 9.53 -24.94 -13.34
CA ALA A 177 9.05 -25.16 -11.98
C ALA A 177 7.80 -24.34 -11.67
N TYR A 178 7.77 -23.08 -12.13
CA TYR A 178 6.61 -22.23 -11.96
C TYR A 178 5.47 -22.59 -12.90
N GLU A 179 5.75 -22.86 -14.18
CA GLU A 179 4.72 -23.05 -15.22
C GLU A 179 3.86 -24.28 -14.99
N ASN A 180 4.47 -25.41 -14.60
CA ASN A 180 3.78 -26.69 -14.63
C ASN A 180 3.14 -27.12 -13.29
N GLN A 181 3.38 -26.45 -12.15
CA GLN A 181 2.92 -26.86 -10.80
C GLN A 181 3.22 -28.33 -10.40
N THR A 182 3.89 -29.10 -11.26
CA THR A 182 4.27 -30.50 -11.09
C THR A 182 5.75 -30.68 -10.80
N SER A 183 6.53 -29.60 -10.76
CA SER A 183 7.96 -29.69 -10.49
C SER A 183 8.23 -30.14 -9.06
N LEU A 184 9.13 -31.10 -8.93
CA LEU A 184 9.54 -31.72 -7.68
C LEU A 184 10.46 -30.81 -6.81
N ILE A 185 10.76 -29.59 -7.26
CA ILE A 185 11.71 -28.66 -6.63
C ILE A 185 11.02 -27.85 -5.52
N ASN A 186 11.64 -27.81 -4.33
CA ASN A 186 11.14 -27.06 -3.18
C ASN A 186 11.30 -25.53 -3.37
N ASP A 187 10.32 -24.75 -2.89
CA ASP A 187 10.31 -23.28 -2.92
C ASP A 187 11.57 -22.66 -2.30
N GLU A 188 12.12 -23.26 -1.24
CA GLU A 188 13.35 -22.79 -0.59
C GLU A 188 14.58 -22.96 -1.49
N THR A 189 14.64 -24.03 -2.29
CA THR A 189 15.70 -24.27 -3.27
C THR A 189 15.61 -23.27 -4.43
N ILE A 190 14.39 -22.98 -4.88
CA ILE A 190 14.13 -21.97 -5.90
C ILE A 190 14.55 -20.58 -5.42
N LYS A 191 14.25 -20.24 -4.15
CA LYS A 191 14.72 -19.00 -3.53
C LYS A 191 16.25 -18.92 -3.52
N ASN A 192 16.93 -19.97 -3.06
CA ASN A 192 18.40 -19.98 -3.01
C ASN A 192 19.03 -19.84 -4.41
N LEU A 193 18.41 -20.40 -5.46
CA LEU A 193 18.83 -20.22 -6.86
C LEU A 193 18.69 -18.75 -7.31
N LEU A 194 17.57 -18.10 -6.99
CA LEU A 194 17.37 -16.67 -7.27
C LEU A 194 18.35 -15.78 -6.50
N ASP A 195 18.61 -16.08 -5.24
CA ASP A 195 19.59 -15.35 -4.41
C ASP A 195 21.01 -15.51 -5.01
N GLY A 196 21.34 -16.70 -5.48
CA GLY A 196 22.57 -17.00 -6.18
C GLY A 196 22.77 -16.29 -7.51
N LEU A 197 21.72 -16.22 -8.32
CA LEU A 197 21.75 -15.53 -9.62
C LEU A 197 21.93 -14.01 -9.45
N ALA A 198 21.51 -13.42 -8.32
CA ALA A 198 21.85 -12.04 -7.98
C ALA A 198 23.37 -11.85 -7.77
N VAL A 199 24.03 -12.81 -7.11
CA VAL A 199 25.49 -12.79 -6.97
C VAL A 199 26.17 -12.91 -8.34
N ALA A 200 25.62 -13.73 -9.25
CA ALA A 200 26.11 -13.85 -10.62
C ALA A 200 26.03 -12.52 -11.41
N LEU A 201 25.02 -11.68 -11.16
CA LEU A 201 24.96 -10.32 -11.72
C LEU A 201 26.14 -9.45 -11.27
N THR A 202 26.55 -9.59 -10.01
CA THR A 202 27.69 -8.85 -9.45
C THR A 202 29.01 -9.30 -10.10
N SER A 203 29.17 -10.59 -10.37
CA SER A 203 30.31 -11.14 -11.12
C SER A 203 30.28 -10.71 -12.60
N ALA A 204 29.12 -10.72 -13.24
CA ALA A 204 28.95 -10.21 -14.61
C ALA A 204 29.33 -8.74 -14.77
N ARG A 205 29.14 -7.93 -13.71
CA ARG A 205 29.58 -6.53 -13.67
C ARG A 205 31.10 -6.39 -13.63
N LYS A 206 31.80 -7.29 -12.93
CA LYS A 206 33.27 -7.29 -12.86
C LYS A 206 33.91 -7.77 -14.16
N GLY A 207 33.27 -8.71 -14.85
CA GLY A 207 33.67 -9.12 -16.19
C GLY A 207 33.43 -7.96 -17.18
N ALA A 208 34.42 -7.59 -17.98
CA ALA A 208 34.33 -6.46 -18.93
C ALA A 208 33.33 -6.67 -20.10
N ASN A 209 32.35 -7.57 -19.95
CA ASN A 209 31.39 -7.98 -20.97
C ASN A 209 29.98 -7.41 -20.69
N ARG A 210 29.76 -6.16 -21.10
CA ARG A 210 28.49 -5.44 -20.89
C ARG A 210 27.26 -6.15 -21.47
N ARG A 211 27.41 -6.85 -22.61
CA ARG A 211 26.29 -7.53 -23.28
C ARG A 211 25.78 -8.71 -22.46
N ALA A 212 26.70 -9.44 -21.85
CA ALA A 212 26.42 -10.54 -20.93
C ALA A 212 25.66 -10.05 -19.68
N TYR A 213 26.15 -8.98 -19.04
CA TYR A 213 25.51 -8.38 -17.88
C TYR A 213 24.06 -7.97 -18.18
N VAL A 214 23.82 -7.25 -19.28
CA VAL A 214 22.46 -6.81 -19.67
C VAL A 214 21.53 -8.00 -19.96
N SER A 215 22.02 -9.04 -20.63
CA SER A 215 21.22 -10.24 -20.91
C SER A 215 20.84 -11.00 -19.64
N LEU A 216 21.81 -11.21 -18.74
CA LEU A 216 21.60 -11.87 -17.45
C LEU A 216 20.62 -11.08 -16.58
N GLN A 217 20.77 -9.74 -16.56
CA GLN A 217 19.90 -8.84 -15.81
C GLN A 217 18.45 -8.90 -16.30
N ARG A 218 18.24 -8.95 -17.62
CA ARG A 218 16.89 -9.08 -18.22
C ARG A 218 16.21 -10.38 -17.84
N ASN A 219 16.93 -11.51 -17.96
CA ASN A 219 16.40 -12.82 -17.60
C ASN A 219 16.13 -12.91 -16.08
N TYR A 220 17.04 -12.38 -15.25
CA TYR A 220 16.86 -12.34 -13.80
C TYR A 220 15.61 -11.55 -13.39
N ALA A 221 15.40 -10.38 -14.00
CA ALA A 221 14.21 -9.57 -13.76
C ALA A 221 12.93 -10.35 -14.13
N LYS A 222 12.86 -10.98 -15.31
CA LYS A 222 11.72 -11.81 -15.75
C LYS A 222 11.34 -12.85 -14.69
N HIS A 223 12.32 -13.57 -14.15
CA HIS A 223 12.11 -14.66 -13.20
C HIS A 223 11.76 -14.18 -11.79
N LEU A 224 12.31 -13.06 -11.33
CA LEU A 224 11.86 -12.39 -10.10
C LEU A 224 10.38 -12.01 -10.17
N PHE A 225 9.89 -11.59 -11.34
CA PHE A 225 8.49 -11.25 -11.52
C PHE A 225 7.58 -12.49 -11.51
N LEU A 226 7.97 -13.58 -12.20
CA LEU A 226 7.23 -14.85 -12.18
C LEU A 226 7.11 -15.44 -10.76
N PHE A 227 8.16 -15.29 -9.94
CA PHE A 227 8.17 -15.72 -8.54
C PHE A 227 7.18 -14.95 -7.65
N PHE A 228 6.99 -13.65 -7.91
CA PHE A 228 6.07 -12.80 -7.14
C PHE A 228 4.60 -13.08 -7.49
N ASP A 229 4.30 -13.31 -8.77
CA ASP A 229 2.94 -13.53 -9.26
C ASP A 229 2.33 -14.86 -8.78
N ARG A 230 3.16 -15.90 -8.58
CA ARG A 230 2.68 -17.29 -8.35
C ARG A 230 2.69 -17.82 -6.90
N LYS A 231 2.75 -16.95 -5.87
CA LYS A 231 2.55 -17.25 -4.42
C LYS A 231 3.79 -17.63 -3.58
N ILE A 232 4.44 -16.64 -2.96
CA ILE A 232 4.93 -16.76 -1.56
C ILE A 232 4.58 -15.47 -0.82
N LYS A 233 3.83 -15.57 0.29
CA LYS A 233 3.31 -14.46 1.10
C LYS A 233 4.37 -13.64 1.87
N ASN A 234 5.65 -13.76 1.55
CA ASN A 234 6.74 -13.05 2.26
C ASN A 234 7.15 -11.79 1.50
N TYR A 235 6.37 -10.73 1.74
CA TYR A 235 6.55 -9.37 1.23
C TYR A 235 7.95 -8.79 1.55
N ASP A 236 8.49 -9.08 2.73
CA ASP A 236 9.74 -8.48 3.25
C ASP A 236 11.00 -8.86 2.44
N VAL A 237 11.05 -10.09 1.93
CA VAL A 237 12.20 -10.62 1.19
C VAL A 237 12.29 -9.97 -0.20
N PHE A 238 11.14 -9.76 -0.85
CA PHE A 238 11.06 -9.13 -2.15
C PHE A 238 11.33 -7.62 -2.08
N GLU A 239 10.90 -6.94 -1.01
CA GLU A 239 11.22 -5.54 -0.78
C GLU A 239 12.73 -5.33 -0.64
N MET A 240 13.42 -6.19 0.13
CA MET A 240 14.88 -6.19 0.29
C MET A 240 15.60 -6.37 -1.06
N TYR A 241 15.22 -7.37 -1.86
CA TYR A 241 15.85 -7.62 -3.16
C TYR A 241 15.54 -6.57 -4.23
N SER A 242 14.34 -5.98 -4.22
CA SER A 242 14.02 -4.84 -5.09
C SER A 242 14.86 -3.61 -4.75
N GLY A 243 15.17 -3.43 -3.45
CA GLY A 243 16.09 -2.42 -2.94
C GLY A 243 17.53 -2.66 -3.41
N GLU A 244 18.03 -3.88 -3.27
CA GLU A 244 19.38 -4.26 -3.74
C GLU A 244 19.53 -4.15 -5.26
N PHE A 245 18.54 -4.59 -6.03
CA PHE A 245 18.52 -4.39 -7.49
C PHE A 245 18.53 -2.90 -7.86
N TYR A 246 17.79 -2.07 -7.11
CA TYR A 246 17.76 -0.62 -7.29
C TYR A 246 19.10 0.04 -6.93
N GLU A 247 19.71 -0.33 -5.80
CA GLU A 247 21.00 0.19 -5.37
C GLU A 247 22.15 -0.25 -6.29
N GLU A 248 22.16 -1.50 -6.77
CA GLU A 248 23.18 -1.97 -7.70
C GLU A 248 23.03 -1.36 -9.10
N SER A 249 21.79 -1.11 -9.54
CA SER A 249 21.53 -0.38 -10.80
C SER A 249 21.94 1.10 -10.74
N ILE A 250 21.98 1.69 -9.55
CA ILE A 250 22.42 3.08 -9.29
C ILE A 250 23.95 3.19 -9.24
N LYS A 251 24.71 2.11 -9.02
CA LYS A 251 26.17 2.19 -8.91
C LYS A 251 26.91 2.20 -10.27
N GLU A 252 26.22 2.06 -11.41
CA GLU A 252 26.76 2.22 -12.79
C GLU A 252 26.54 3.61 -13.40
N LEU A 253 26.16 4.60 -12.59
CA LEU A 253 25.65 5.92 -13.02
C LEU A 253 26.71 6.90 -13.55
N ASP A 254 27.23 6.59 -14.74
CA ASP A 254 27.79 7.59 -15.67
C ASP A 254 27.33 7.38 -17.12
N SER A 255 26.59 6.30 -17.43
CA SER A 255 26.17 6.00 -18.80
C SER A 255 24.68 6.28 -19.02
N GLY A 256 24.37 7.10 -20.02
CA GLY A 256 23.02 7.53 -20.36
C GLY A 256 22.06 6.44 -20.89
N HIS A 257 22.14 5.21 -20.39
CA HIS A 257 21.48 3.99 -20.88
C HIS A 257 20.57 3.30 -19.83
N TYR A 258 20.37 3.91 -18.65
CA TYR A 258 19.37 3.49 -17.66
C TYR A 258 17.94 3.33 -18.26
N TRP A 259 17.65 4.07 -19.34
CA TRP A 259 16.40 3.99 -20.08
C TRP A 259 16.23 2.68 -20.89
N LEU A 260 17.33 2.08 -21.39
CA LEU A 260 17.28 0.79 -22.10
C LEU A 260 16.88 -0.33 -21.15
N MET A 261 17.51 -0.38 -19.98
CA MET A 261 17.23 -1.32 -18.89
C MET A 261 15.77 -1.30 -18.44
N ARG A 262 15.12 -0.13 -18.53
CA ARG A 262 13.73 0.06 -18.10
C ARG A 262 12.70 0.09 -19.22
N ALA A 263 13.10 0.38 -20.46
CA ALA A 263 12.29 0.07 -21.63
C ALA A 263 12.05 -1.44 -21.71
N ASP A 264 13.05 -2.26 -21.37
CA ASP A 264 12.90 -3.71 -21.26
C ASP A 264 12.03 -4.13 -20.08
N PHE A 265 12.17 -3.52 -18.90
CA PHE A 265 11.21 -3.73 -17.79
C PHE A 265 9.78 -3.45 -18.25
N LEU A 266 9.53 -2.28 -18.86
CA LEU A 266 8.21 -1.88 -19.40
C LEU A 266 7.72 -2.75 -20.58
N ILE A 267 8.61 -3.43 -21.30
CA ILE A 267 8.27 -4.43 -22.33
C ILE A 267 7.89 -5.77 -21.68
N SER A 268 8.66 -6.22 -20.68
CA SER A 268 8.38 -7.43 -19.89
C SER A 268 7.10 -7.31 -19.05
N VAL A 269 6.75 -6.07 -18.71
CA VAL A 269 5.54 -5.67 -17.99
C VAL A 269 4.25 -6.01 -18.79
N ASN A 270 4.29 -6.02 -20.13
CA ASN A 270 3.16 -6.49 -20.95
C ASN A 270 2.92 -8.02 -20.88
N LEU A 271 3.84 -8.78 -20.28
CA LEU A 271 3.69 -10.23 -20.05
C LEU A 271 3.05 -10.54 -18.68
N TRP A 272 2.68 -9.53 -17.90
CA TRP A 272 2.18 -9.71 -16.54
C TRP A 272 0.66 -9.94 -16.53
N ASP A 273 0.21 -11.04 -15.91
CA ASP A 273 -1.20 -11.27 -15.60
C ASP A 273 -1.50 -10.70 -14.20
N ILE A 274 -1.92 -9.44 -14.14
CA ILE A 274 -2.14 -8.75 -12.85
C ILE A 274 -3.38 -9.34 -12.18
N GLN A 275 -3.21 -10.30 -11.27
CA GLN A 275 -4.30 -10.85 -10.46
C GLN A 275 -4.33 -10.32 -9.02
N ASN A 276 -3.26 -9.65 -8.57
CA ASN A 276 -3.11 -9.16 -7.20
C ASN A 276 -3.01 -7.61 -7.13
N PRO A 277 -3.85 -6.94 -6.31
CA PRO A 277 -3.73 -5.50 -6.05
C PRO A 277 -2.35 -5.05 -5.57
N GLN A 278 -1.62 -5.85 -4.79
CA GLN A 278 -0.31 -5.47 -4.24
C GLN A 278 0.73 -5.29 -5.34
N THR A 279 0.63 -6.08 -6.42
CA THR A 279 1.48 -5.96 -7.60
C THR A 279 1.40 -4.55 -8.18
N ILE A 280 0.20 -3.97 -8.29
CA ILE A 280 0.01 -2.59 -8.78
C ILE A 280 0.71 -1.57 -7.89
N ASN A 281 0.57 -1.69 -6.56
CA ASN A 281 1.21 -0.76 -5.62
C ASN A 281 2.74 -0.80 -5.72
N PHE A 282 3.30 -2.00 -5.90
CA PHE A 282 4.73 -2.19 -6.08
C PHE A 282 5.24 -1.57 -7.39
N ILE A 283 4.53 -1.80 -8.49
CA ILE A 283 4.86 -1.21 -9.80
C ILE A 283 4.81 0.30 -9.70
N ASP A 284 3.77 0.84 -9.07
CA ASP A 284 3.60 2.27 -8.86
C ASP A 284 4.81 2.88 -8.12
N ARG A 285 5.32 2.19 -7.09
CA ARG A 285 6.54 2.60 -6.36
C ARG A 285 7.78 2.61 -7.25
N ILE A 286 7.99 1.58 -8.07
CA ILE A 286 9.13 1.51 -9.00
C ILE A 286 9.08 2.65 -10.02
N ILE A 287 7.89 2.94 -10.55
CA ILE A 287 7.68 4.00 -11.53
C ILE A 287 7.89 5.37 -10.89
N ARG A 288 7.48 5.59 -9.63
CA ARG A 288 7.78 6.84 -8.92
C ARG A 288 9.28 7.05 -8.68
N ASN A 289 9.98 6.02 -8.24
CA ASN A 289 11.44 6.07 -8.10
C ASN A 289 12.12 6.31 -9.46
N LEU A 290 11.55 5.78 -10.55
CA LEU A 290 12.01 6.06 -11.91
C LEU A 290 11.92 7.53 -12.24
N ILE A 291 10.76 8.11 -11.95
CA ILE A 291 10.46 9.51 -12.22
C ILE A 291 11.44 10.39 -11.44
N ASP A 292 11.65 10.12 -10.15
CA ASP A 292 12.59 10.90 -9.33
C ASP A 292 14.01 10.88 -9.88
N PHE A 293 14.47 9.71 -10.32
CA PHE A 293 15.76 9.57 -10.97
C PHE A 293 15.80 10.29 -12.33
N ALA A 294 14.80 10.07 -13.18
CA ALA A 294 14.73 10.66 -14.52
C ALA A 294 14.66 12.19 -14.45
N VAL A 295 13.94 12.75 -13.49
CA VAL A 295 13.86 14.20 -13.27
C VAL A 295 15.24 14.81 -12.98
N ARG A 296 16.10 14.11 -12.23
CA ARG A 296 17.45 14.57 -11.89
C ARG A 296 18.45 14.40 -13.03
N GLU A 297 18.47 13.24 -13.67
CA GLU A 297 19.52 12.87 -14.62
C GLU A 297 19.14 13.09 -16.09
N LYS A 298 17.90 12.75 -16.48
CA LYS A 298 17.41 12.75 -17.88
C LYS A 298 15.91 13.05 -17.98
N PRO A 299 15.49 14.31 -17.81
CA PRO A 299 14.07 14.67 -17.71
C PRO A 299 13.27 14.49 -19.02
N GLU A 300 13.97 14.38 -20.16
CA GLU A 300 13.37 14.10 -21.47
C GLU A 300 12.62 12.77 -21.55
N LEU A 301 12.93 11.82 -20.65
CA LEU A 301 12.35 10.48 -20.64
C LEU A 301 11.02 10.40 -19.87
N VAL A 302 10.71 11.39 -19.03
CA VAL A 302 9.53 11.36 -18.16
C VAL A 302 8.21 11.19 -18.93
N PRO A 303 7.97 11.87 -20.08
CA PRO A 303 6.76 11.64 -20.88
C PRO A 303 6.61 10.19 -21.34
N GLU A 304 7.70 9.58 -21.82
CA GLU A 304 7.69 8.20 -22.33
C GLU A 304 7.44 7.18 -21.20
N ILE A 305 7.99 7.42 -20.01
CA ILE A 305 7.77 6.58 -18.82
C ILE A 305 6.28 6.56 -18.46
N ILE A 306 5.63 7.72 -18.41
CA ILE A 306 4.21 7.83 -18.05
C ILE A 306 3.34 7.17 -19.15
N GLU A 307 3.69 7.34 -20.42
CA GLU A 307 2.95 6.75 -21.55
C GLU A 307 3.03 5.22 -21.56
N ARG A 308 4.22 4.66 -21.35
CA ARG A 308 4.38 3.21 -21.23
C ARG A 308 3.65 2.66 -20.01
N TYR A 309 3.67 3.37 -18.88
CA TYR A 309 2.93 2.97 -17.68
C TYR A 309 1.40 2.99 -17.90
N ARG A 310 0.87 3.97 -18.65
CA ARG A 310 -0.54 3.99 -19.09
C ARG A 310 -0.89 2.74 -19.89
N ASN A 311 -0.10 2.47 -20.93
CA ASN A 311 -0.39 1.41 -21.89
C ASN A 311 -0.36 0.03 -21.22
N PHE A 312 0.51 -0.14 -20.22
CA PHE A 312 0.58 -1.36 -19.43
C PHE A 312 -0.68 -1.62 -18.60
N ILE A 313 -1.16 -0.62 -17.86
CA ILE A 313 -2.29 -0.77 -16.95
C ILE A 313 -3.63 -1.02 -17.68
N GLY A 314 -3.67 -0.75 -18.98
CA GLY A 314 -4.83 -0.95 -19.82
C GLY A 314 -5.82 0.22 -19.78
N PHE A 315 -6.79 0.15 -20.69
CA PHE A 315 -7.84 1.15 -20.90
C PHE A 315 -8.91 1.15 -19.80
N GLU A 316 -9.90 2.05 -19.89
CA GLU A 316 -10.98 2.21 -18.89
C GLU A 316 -11.63 0.88 -18.48
N SER A 317 -11.81 0.70 -17.17
CA SER A 317 -12.50 -0.44 -16.59
C SER A 317 -14.00 -0.34 -16.83
N CYS A 318 -14.61 -1.44 -17.25
CA CYS A 318 -16.07 -1.58 -17.38
C CYS A 318 -16.70 -2.20 -16.13
N PHE A 319 -15.97 -2.29 -15.01
CA PHE A 319 -16.43 -3.00 -13.81
C PHE A 319 -17.84 -2.61 -13.35
N CYS A 320 -18.10 -1.31 -13.19
CA CYS A 320 -19.40 -0.84 -12.67
C CYS A 320 -20.55 -1.12 -13.63
N SER A 321 -20.32 -1.09 -14.95
CA SER A 321 -21.35 -1.45 -15.94
C SER A 321 -21.58 -2.96 -15.97
N ASP A 322 -20.51 -3.74 -15.92
CA ASP A 322 -20.57 -5.19 -16.08
C ASP A 322 -21.06 -5.88 -14.81
N LEU A 323 -20.89 -5.26 -13.63
CA LEU A 323 -21.40 -5.79 -12.37
C LEU A 323 -22.92 -6.00 -12.39
N HIS A 324 -23.66 -5.20 -13.17
CA HIS A 324 -25.11 -5.38 -13.35
C HIS A 324 -25.47 -6.69 -14.06
N ASN A 325 -24.57 -7.27 -14.86
CA ASN A 325 -24.79 -8.55 -15.54
C ASN A 325 -24.94 -9.71 -14.56
N LEU A 326 -24.45 -9.57 -13.32
CA LEU A 326 -24.64 -10.54 -12.24
C LEU A 326 -26.12 -10.86 -11.98
N LEU A 327 -27.02 -9.87 -12.17
CA LEU A 327 -28.47 -10.04 -11.99
C LEU A 327 -29.09 -11.04 -12.97
N THR A 328 -28.47 -11.22 -14.13
CA THR A 328 -28.98 -12.03 -15.25
C THR A 328 -28.12 -13.24 -15.58
N LEU A 329 -26.93 -13.36 -14.96
CA LEU A 329 -25.89 -14.35 -15.28
C LEU A 329 -26.38 -15.81 -15.27
N PHE A 330 -27.31 -16.14 -14.36
CA PHE A 330 -27.82 -17.50 -14.19
C PHE A 330 -29.22 -17.75 -14.79
N GLY A 331 -29.73 -16.82 -15.61
CA GLY A 331 -30.99 -16.99 -16.35
C GLY A 331 -32.27 -16.61 -15.60
N SER A 332 -32.20 -16.27 -14.31
CA SER A 332 -33.30 -15.71 -13.50
C SER A 332 -32.89 -14.39 -12.87
N TYR A 333 -33.76 -13.38 -12.95
CA TYR A 333 -33.51 -12.07 -12.35
C TYR A 333 -33.48 -12.16 -10.81
N ASN A 334 -32.31 -11.98 -10.20
CA ASN A 334 -32.15 -12.10 -8.74
C ASN A 334 -32.17 -10.71 -8.07
N GLY A 335 -33.37 -10.19 -7.81
CA GLY A 335 -33.58 -8.85 -7.25
C GLY A 335 -33.05 -8.67 -5.82
N ASP A 336 -32.86 -9.75 -5.08
CA ASP A 336 -32.42 -9.71 -3.67
C ASP A 336 -30.98 -9.19 -3.50
N ASN A 337 -30.16 -9.27 -4.55
CA ASN A 337 -28.78 -8.81 -4.54
C ASN A 337 -28.61 -7.37 -5.11
N TYR A 338 -29.70 -6.70 -5.49
CA TYR A 338 -29.65 -5.37 -6.13
C TYR A 338 -29.09 -4.28 -5.21
N GLU A 339 -29.52 -4.24 -3.94
CA GLU A 339 -29.01 -3.24 -2.99
C GLU A 339 -27.53 -3.45 -2.64
N GLU A 340 -27.07 -4.72 -2.57
CA GLU A 340 -25.65 -5.05 -2.36
C GLU A 340 -24.79 -4.65 -3.57
N ILE A 341 -25.26 -4.87 -4.81
CA ILE A 341 -24.61 -4.40 -6.04
C ILE A 341 -24.51 -2.87 -6.05
N LYS A 342 -25.61 -2.18 -5.71
CA LYS A 342 -25.66 -0.71 -5.68
C LYS A 342 -24.71 -0.13 -4.63
N SER A 343 -24.59 -0.79 -3.48
CA SER A 343 -23.61 -0.41 -2.44
C SER A 343 -22.18 -0.56 -2.95
N LEU A 344 -21.84 -1.70 -3.57
CA LEU A 344 -20.50 -1.96 -4.13
C LEU A 344 -20.10 -0.99 -5.25
N ILE A 345 -21.05 -0.54 -6.07
CA ILE A 345 -20.81 0.49 -7.09
C ILE A 345 -20.56 1.84 -6.44
N LYS A 346 -21.37 2.21 -5.44
CA LYS A 346 -21.24 3.49 -4.75
C LYS A 346 -19.91 3.61 -3.99
N GLU A 347 -19.43 2.51 -3.44
CA GLU A 347 -18.19 2.44 -2.64
C GLU A 347 -16.93 2.11 -3.48
N HIS A 348 -17.08 1.86 -4.79
CA HIS A 348 -16.02 1.33 -5.67
C HIS A 348 -14.72 2.16 -5.63
N GLU A 349 -14.78 3.45 -5.91
CA GLU A 349 -13.58 4.31 -5.97
C GLU A 349 -12.89 4.45 -4.60
N GLU A 350 -13.67 4.54 -3.52
CA GLU A 350 -13.15 4.74 -2.17
C GLU A 350 -12.52 3.46 -1.62
N GLN A 351 -13.18 2.30 -1.77
CA GLN A 351 -12.69 1.02 -1.26
C GLN A 351 -11.52 0.44 -2.06
N ILE A 352 -11.48 0.62 -3.39
CA ILE A 352 -10.32 0.20 -4.20
C ILE A 352 -9.05 0.98 -3.80
N THR A 353 -9.21 2.23 -3.39
CA THR A 353 -8.08 3.08 -2.98
C THR A 353 -7.62 2.77 -1.55
N SER A 354 -8.55 2.45 -0.65
CA SER A 354 -8.28 2.24 0.78
C SER A 354 -7.93 0.80 1.15
N ASP A 355 -8.74 -0.18 0.73
CA ASP A 355 -8.54 -1.61 0.99
C ASP A 355 -9.03 -2.47 -0.19
N PRO A 356 -8.21 -2.62 -1.24
CA PRO A 356 -8.59 -3.35 -2.44
C PRO A 356 -8.71 -4.86 -2.22
N GLU A 357 -8.06 -5.43 -1.19
CA GLU A 357 -8.18 -6.86 -0.87
C GLU A 357 -9.54 -7.16 -0.24
N ALA A 358 -9.97 -6.34 0.72
CA ALA A 358 -11.32 -6.43 1.28
C ALA A 358 -12.39 -6.18 0.21
N TYR A 359 -12.18 -5.22 -0.70
CA TYR A 359 -13.10 -4.96 -1.81
C TYR A 359 -13.27 -6.17 -2.74
N VAL A 360 -12.16 -6.79 -3.15
CA VAL A 360 -12.19 -8.03 -3.96
C VAL A 360 -12.84 -9.17 -3.19
N GLY A 361 -12.58 -9.28 -1.88
CA GLY A 361 -13.23 -10.26 -0.99
C GLY A 361 -14.76 -10.09 -0.95
N ASN A 362 -15.24 -8.85 -0.81
CA ASN A 362 -16.66 -8.52 -0.80
C ASN A 362 -17.33 -8.86 -2.15
N PHE A 363 -16.68 -8.53 -3.27
CA PHE A 363 -17.15 -8.91 -4.60
C PHE A 363 -17.24 -10.44 -4.76
N ILE A 364 -16.21 -11.18 -4.35
CA ILE A 364 -16.20 -12.65 -4.42
C ILE A 364 -17.33 -13.24 -3.56
N SER A 365 -17.56 -12.68 -2.38
CA SER A 365 -18.67 -13.08 -1.50
C SER A 365 -20.03 -12.90 -2.17
N LEU A 366 -20.25 -11.78 -2.85
CA LEU A 366 -21.48 -11.49 -3.59
C LEU A 366 -21.73 -12.49 -4.74
N VAL A 367 -20.68 -12.81 -5.50
CA VAL A 367 -20.76 -13.82 -6.59
C VAL A 367 -21.05 -15.21 -6.02
N ASN A 368 -20.42 -15.58 -4.90
CA ASN A 368 -20.65 -16.85 -4.23
C ASN A 368 -22.07 -16.97 -3.64
N LYS A 369 -22.61 -15.87 -3.09
CA LYS A 369 -23.99 -15.81 -2.62
C LYS A 369 -24.97 -15.99 -3.79
N SER A 370 -24.74 -15.26 -4.89
CA SER A 370 -25.56 -15.36 -6.11
C SER A 370 -25.52 -16.74 -6.74
N SER A 371 -24.35 -17.40 -6.77
CA SER A 371 -24.23 -18.76 -7.29
C SER A 371 -24.91 -19.78 -6.36
N HIS A 372 -24.78 -19.63 -5.04
CA HIS A 372 -25.46 -20.49 -4.08
C HIS A 372 -26.99 -20.40 -4.20
N ASP A 373 -27.55 -19.21 -4.39
CA ASP A 373 -28.98 -19.03 -4.58
C ASP A 373 -29.48 -19.61 -5.91
N ALA A 374 -28.70 -19.48 -6.99
CA ALA A 374 -29.00 -20.15 -8.27
C ALA A 374 -28.90 -21.68 -8.20
N LEU A 375 -28.03 -22.21 -7.33
CA LEU A 375 -27.90 -23.65 -7.09
C LEU A 375 -29.08 -24.22 -6.30
N LYS A 376 -29.71 -23.46 -5.39
CA LYS A 376 -30.89 -23.90 -4.63
C LYS A 376 -32.09 -24.24 -5.53
N SER A 377 -32.20 -23.59 -6.69
CA SER A 377 -33.30 -23.79 -7.66
C SER A 377 -33.00 -24.85 -8.72
N SER A 378 -31.78 -25.43 -8.72
CA SER A 378 -31.31 -26.36 -9.75
C SER A 378 -31.44 -27.83 -9.32
N THR A 379 -31.88 -28.71 -10.23
CA THR A 379 -32.16 -30.13 -9.93
C THR A 379 -31.27 -31.14 -10.69
N SER A 380 -30.38 -30.67 -11.58
CA SER A 380 -29.52 -31.53 -12.40
C SER A 380 -28.01 -31.25 -12.27
N ILE A 381 -27.19 -32.30 -12.38
CA ILE A 381 -25.71 -32.22 -12.32
C ILE A 381 -25.16 -31.34 -13.47
N ALA A 382 -25.77 -31.40 -14.66
CA ALA A 382 -25.36 -30.58 -15.79
C ALA A 382 -25.60 -29.07 -15.57
N GLN A 383 -26.69 -28.70 -14.89
CA GLN A 383 -26.91 -27.30 -14.48
C GLN A 383 -25.93 -26.86 -13.39
N TYR A 384 -25.59 -27.75 -12.46
CA TYR A 384 -24.59 -27.50 -11.43
C TYR A 384 -23.22 -27.13 -12.05
N GLU A 385 -22.72 -27.95 -12.97
CA GLU A 385 -21.45 -27.68 -13.66
C GLU A 385 -21.51 -26.37 -14.48
N LYS A 386 -22.63 -26.10 -15.15
CA LYS A 386 -22.82 -24.87 -15.94
C LYS A 386 -22.79 -23.61 -15.08
N ILE A 387 -23.49 -23.61 -13.93
CA ILE A 387 -23.52 -22.48 -12.99
C ILE A 387 -22.13 -22.25 -12.39
N THR A 388 -21.46 -23.33 -11.98
CA THR A 388 -20.14 -23.26 -11.35
C THR A 388 -19.09 -22.73 -12.32
N LYS A 389 -19.12 -23.18 -13.58
CA LYS A 389 -18.22 -22.68 -14.63
C LYS A 389 -18.48 -21.21 -14.97
N ALA A 390 -19.73 -20.82 -15.17
CA ALA A 390 -20.10 -19.42 -15.47
C ALA A 390 -19.73 -18.46 -14.32
N ALA A 391 -19.91 -18.89 -13.06
CA ALA A 391 -19.51 -18.08 -11.90
C ALA A 391 -17.99 -17.90 -11.81
N LEU A 392 -17.21 -18.94 -12.17
CA LEU A 392 -15.75 -18.87 -12.17
C LEU A 392 -15.22 -17.95 -13.28
N GLU A 393 -15.75 -18.09 -14.51
CA GLU A 393 -15.41 -17.24 -15.66
C GLU A 393 -15.73 -15.77 -15.37
N TYR A 394 -16.94 -15.48 -14.90
CA TYR A 394 -17.36 -14.12 -14.53
C TYR A 394 -16.52 -13.53 -13.39
N LYS A 395 -16.18 -14.35 -12.37
CA LYS A 395 -15.31 -13.91 -11.27
C LYS A 395 -13.93 -13.50 -11.79
N GLN A 396 -13.34 -14.29 -12.69
CA GLN A 396 -12.03 -13.97 -13.27
C GLN A 396 -12.08 -12.68 -14.08
N GLU A 397 -13.06 -12.54 -14.97
CA GLU A 397 -13.26 -11.35 -15.79
C GLU A 397 -13.41 -10.08 -14.94
N MET A 398 -14.29 -10.12 -13.94
CA MET A 398 -14.54 -8.96 -13.08
C MET A 398 -13.35 -8.62 -12.18
N ILE A 399 -12.58 -9.60 -11.70
CA ILE A 399 -11.34 -9.32 -10.94
C ILE A 399 -10.34 -8.57 -11.83
N THR A 400 -10.18 -8.97 -13.09
CA THR A 400 -9.35 -8.25 -14.05
C THR A 400 -9.85 -6.82 -14.24
N GLU A 401 -11.16 -6.59 -14.33
CA GLU A 401 -11.74 -5.24 -14.41
C GLU A 401 -11.50 -4.40 -13.14
N ILE A 402 -11.54 -5.00 -11.94
CA ILE A 402 -11.13 -4.32 -10.68
C ILE A 402 -9.65 -3.93 -10.74
N MET A 403 -8.77 -4.83 -11.23
CA MET A 403 -7.34 -4.53 -11.36
C MET A 403 -7.07 -3.41 -12.36
N LYS A 404 -7.79 -3.36 -13.49
CA LYS A 404 -7.74 -2.23 -14.43
C LYS A 404 -8.13 -0.92 -13.77
N SER A 405 -9.20 -0.91 -12.96
CA SER A 405 -9.65 0.27 -12.22
C SER A 405 -8.58 0.75 -11.23
N LYS A 406 -8.04 -0.16 -10.41
CA LYS A 406 -6.95 0.14 -9.47
C LYS A 406 -5.70 0.67 -10.17
N GLY A 407 -5.32 0.03 -11.27
CA GLY A 407 -4.21 0.46 -12.09
C GLY A 407 -4.44 1.87 -12.64
N ALA A 408 -5.62 2.15 -13.20
CA ALA A 408 -5.93 3.47 -13.75
C ALA A 408 -5.78 4.58 -12.70
N ILE A 409 -6.25 4.33 -11.47
CA ILE A 409 -6.07 5.23 -10.31
C ILE A 409 -4.58 5.42 -9.99
N ALA A 410 -3.80 4.33 -9.90
CA ALA A 410 -2.36 4.38 -9.64
C ALA A 410 -1.60 5.17 -10.72
N SER A 411 -1.88 4.88 -12.00
CA SER A 411 -1.33 5.58 -13.16
C SER A 411 -1.62 7.09 -13.13
N ARG A 412 -2.87 7.47 -12.84
CA ARG A 412 -3.27 8.87 -12.65
C ARG A 412 -2.46 9.54 -11.55
N ASN A 413 -2.36 8.90 -10.38
CA ASN A 413 -1.66 9.44 -9.22
C ASN A 413 -0.16 9.61 -9.49
N THR A 414 0.46 8.65 -10.18
CA THR A 414 1.90 8.68 -10.51
C THR A 414 2.24 9.67 -11.61
N ALA A 415 1.37 9.86 -12.61
CA ALA A 415 1.55 10.93 -13.56
C ALA A 415 1.42 12.32 -12.90
N GLN A 416 0.47 12.49 -11.98
CA GLN A 416 0.36 13.71 -11.18
C GLN A 416 1.61 13.93 -10.30
N TYR A 417 2.17 12.85 -9.75
CA TYR A 417 3.44 12.89 -9.03
C TYR A 417 4.58 13.36 -9.94
N ALA A 418 4.68 12.85 -11.17
CA ALA A 418 5.69 13.27 -12.14
C ALA A 418 5.64 14.76 -12.47
N ILE A 419 4.44 15.32 -12.62
CA ILE A 419 4.28 16.77 -12.84
C ILE A 419 4.81 17.57 -11.65
N ARG A 420 4.63 17.09 -10.42
CA ARG A 420 5.16 17.74 -9.21
C ARG A 420 6.66 17.62 -9.11
N ALA A 421 7.22 16.45 -9.39
CA ALA A 421 8.65 16.21 -9.37
C ALA A 421 9.37 17.10 -10.41
N LEU A 422 8.84 17.20 -11.64
CA LEU A 422 9.34 18.13 -12.66
C LEU A 422 9.21 19.60 -12.24
N ALA A 423 8.09 19.97 -11.59
CA ALA A 423 7.87 21.33 -11.13
C ALA A 423 8.78 21.72 -9.96
N LYS A 424 9.17 20.77 -9.11
CA LYS A 424 10.15 20.97 -8.03
C LYS A 424 11.48 21.48 -8.60
N GLU A 425 11.98 20.82 -9.64
CA GLU A 425 13.22 21.17 -10.36
C GLU A 425 13.04 22.27 -11.44
N SER A 426 11.85 22.88 -11.54
CA SER A 426 11.55 23.97 -12.49
C SER A 426 11.67 23.59 -13.98
N LEU A 427 11.44 22.31 -14.32
CA LEU A 427 11.59 21.76 -15.67
C LEU A 427 10.35 21.95 -16.54
N TRP A 428 9.93 23.21 -16.74
CA TRP A 428 8.63 23.56 -17.36
C TRP A 428 8.43 23.01 -18.78
N GLY A 429 9.46 23.01 -19.62
CA GLY A 429 9.37 22.49 -21.00
C GLY A 429 9.10 20.98 -21.05
N HIS A 430 9.65 20.21 -20.11
CA HIS A 430 9.42 18.77 -19.99
C HIS A 430 8.01 18.46 -19.51
N MET A 431 7.44 19.32 -18.65
CA MET A 431 6.04 19.23 -18.27
C MET A 431 5.13 19.44 -19.48
N ILE A 432 5.39 20.47 -20.30
CA ILE A 432 4.63 20.70 -21.54
C ILE A 432 4.67 19.46 -22.44
N LYS A 433 5.85 18.86 -22.64
CA LYS A 433 6.00 17.61 -23.41
C LYS A 433 5.11 16.49 -22.87
N CYS A 434 5.02 16.31 -21.55
CA CYS A 434 4.12 15.32 -20.96
C CYS A 434 2.67 15.58 -21.41
N PHE A 435 2.18 16.82 -21.29
CA PHE A 435 0.81 17.16 -21.70
C PHE A 435 0.59 17.03 -23.22
N GLU A 436 1.59 17.32 -24.05
CA GLU A 436 1.52 17.11 -25.50
C GLU A 436 1.42 15.63 -25.89
N THR A 437 2.14 14.74 -25.19
CA THR A 437 2.04 13.29 -25.42
C THR A 437 0.63 12.76 -25.12
N PHE A 438 -0.02 13.25 -24.05
CA PHE A 438 -1.35 12.78 -23.64
C PHE A 438 -2.51 13.52 -24.29
N SER A 439 -2.29 14.75 -24.76
CA SER A 439 -3.28 15.61 -25.36
C SER A 439 -2.62 16.42 -26.49
N PRO A 440 -2.24 15.78 -27.61
CA PRO A 440 -1.66 16.49 -28.74
C PRO A 440 -2.65 17.56 -29.17
N ALA A 441 -2.18 18.81 -29.16
CA ALA A 441 -2.99 20.01 -29.38
C ALA A 441 -3.51 20.05 -30.83
N SER A 442 -4.48 19.17 -31.16
CA SER A 442 -5.12 19.02 -32.48
C SER A 442 -6.00 17.77 -32.63
N SER A 443 -5.98 16.78 -31.73
CA SER A 443 -6.76 15.55 -31.93
C SER A 443 -8.29 15.77 -31.74
N GLN A 444 -9.03 15.88 -32.85
CA GLN A 444 -10.49 15.64 -32.89
C GLN A 444 -10.83 14.13 -32.87
N ALA A 445 -9.84 13.24 -32.75
CA ALA A 445 -10.12 11.82 -32.61
C ALA A 445 -10.76 11.56 -31.25
N SER A 446 -11.93 10.93 -31.28
CA SER A 446 -12.55 10.31 -30.11
C SER A 446 -11.50 9.49 -29.36
N ARG A 447 -11.21 9.92 -28.12
CA ARG A 447 -10.25 9.28 -27.21
C ARG A 447 -10.59 7.80 -27.06
N LEU A 448 -9.73 6.92 -27.56
CA LEU A 448 -9.65 5.56 -27.06
C LEU A 448 -8.73 5.61 -25.84
N GLY A 449 -9.30 5.89 -24.65
CA GLY A 449 -8.60 5.77 -23.37
C GLY A 449 -8.82 6.88 -22.34
N PHE A 450 -8.53 6.52 -21.09
CA PHE A 450 -8.63 7.35 -19.89
C PHE A 450 -7.60 8.49 -19.86
N ASN A 451 -8.05 9.69 -19.49
CA ASN A 451 -7.20 10.87 -19.32
C ASN A 451 -6.43 10.83 -17.99
N ILE A 452 -5.14 10.53 -18.06
CA ILE A 452 -4.25 10.47 -16.89
C ILE A 452 -3.96 11.86 -16.31
N LEU A 453 -3.72 12.86 -17.16
CA LEU A 453 -3.37 14.23 -16.72
C LEU A 453 -4.57 15.20 -16.88
N PRO A 454 -4.71 16.18 -15.98
CA PRO A 454 -5.77 17.18 -16.05
C PRO A 454 -5.53 18.16 -17.22
N CYS A 455 -6.17 17.93 -18.37
CA CYS A 455 -5.97 18.77 -19.57
C CYS A 455 -6.88 20.02 -19.63
N SER A 456 -7.90 20.11 -18.77
CA SER A 456 -8.84 21.24 -18.75
C SER A 456 -8.53 22.21 -17.61
N LEU A 457 -8.90 23.48 -17.78
CA LEU A 457 -8.77 24.49 -16.72
C LEU A 457 -9.47 24.05 -15.44
N SER A 458 -10.71 23.56 -15.55
CA SER A 458 -11.48 22.98 -14.43
C SER A 458 -10.70 21.92 -13.69
N SER A 459 -10.19 20.91 -14.40
CA SER A 459 -9.45 19.80 -13.80
C SER A 459 -8.14 20.26 -13.15
N THR A 460 -7.44 21.23 -13.74
CA THR A 460 -6.17 21.75 -13.19
C THR A 460 -6.39 22.50 -11.88
N ILE A 461 -7.45 23.31 -11.81
CA ILE A 461 -7.84 24.04 -10.60
C ILE A 461 -8.38 23.10 -9.52
N GLU A 462 -9.18 22.09 -9.89
CA GLU A 462 -9.71 21.10 -8.95
C GLU A 462 -8.59 20.36 -8.20
N GLN A 463 -7.48 20.03 -8.86
CA GLN A 463 -6.34 19.38 -8.21
C GLN A 463 -5.69 20.23 -7.11
N LEU A 464 -5.87 21.56 -7.09
CA LEU A 464 -5.37 22.40 -5.97
C LEU A 464 -6.10 22.10 -4.66
N GLY A 465 -7.35 21.64 -4.76
CA GLY A 465 -8.20 21.32 -3.63
C GLY A 465 -7.99 19.91 -3.08
N LYS A 466 -7.47 18.98 -3.89
CA LYS A 466 -7.31 17.57 -3.51
C LYS A 466 -6.20 17.36 -2.49
N THR A 467 -6.45 16.52 -1.50
CA THR A 467 -5.40 15.99 -0.61
C THR A 467 -4.86 14.73 -1.26
N HIS A 468 -3.62 14.80 -1.73
CA HIS A 468 -3.03 13.64 -2.37
C HIS A 468 -2.39 12.76 -1.30
N GLY A 469 -2.80 11.50 -1.22
CA GLY A 469 -2.33 10.49 -0.27
C GLY A 469 -0.89 10.03 -0.52
N PHE A 470 0.03 10.99 -0.68
CA PHE A 470 1.46 10.73 -0.73
C PHE A 470 1.98 10.46 0.69
N SER A 471 3.06 9.69 0.79
CA SER A 471 3.74 9.44 2.06
C SER A 471 4.04 10.75 2.79
N SER A 472 3.88 10.74 4.12
CA SER A 472 3.94 11.92 4.98
C SER A 472 5.23 12.75 4.84
N ILE A 473 6.33 12.11 4.41
CA ILE A 473 7.68 12.68 4.42
C ILE A 473 7.89 13.75 3.33
N HIS A 474 7.17 13.73 2.21
CA HIS A 474 7.36 14.69 1.08
C HIS A 474 6.07 15.41 0.63
N SER A 475 4.96 15.21 1.34
CA SER A 475 3.63 15.67 0.91
C SER A 475 3.51 17.20 0.81
N GLU A 476 4.10 17.97 1.73
CA GLU A 476 4.03 19.44 1.72
C GLU A 476 4.84 20.06 0.57
N GLU A 477 6.08 19.60 0.36
CA GLU A 477 6.95 20.11 -0.70
C GLU A 477 6.38 19.83 -2.10
N LEU A 478 5.81 18.64 -2.29
CA LEU A 478 5.14 18.26 -3.54
C LEU A 478 3.83 19.02 -3.76
N ASN A 479 3.10 19.34 -2.69
CA ASN A 479 1.91 20.20 -2.79
C ASN A 479 2.29 21.62 -3.23
N CYS A 480 3.32 22.23 -2.63
CA CYS A 480 3.87 23.52 -3.08
C CYS A 480 4.38 23.46 -4.54
N SER A 481 4.98 22.34 -4.94
CA SER A 481 5.46 22.14 -6.32
C SER A 481 4.32 22.13 -7.35
N TYR A 482 3.15 21.56 -7.00
CA TYR A 482 1.97 21.64 -7.87
C TYR A 482 1.45 23.09 -8.03
N GLN A 483 1.51 23.91 -6.97
CA GLN A 483 1.15 25.33 -7.05
C GLN A 483 2.05 26.10 -8.03
N ARG A 484 3.34 25.75 -8.07
CA ARG A 484 4.32 26.29 -9.03
C ARG A 484 4.05 25.82 -10.46
N ALA A 485 3.47 24.62 -10.63
CA ALA A 485 3.12 24.09 -11.95
C ALA A 485 1.90 24.80 -12.59
N VAL A 486 0.92 25.23 -11.79
CA VAL A 486 -0.37 25.72 -12.31
C VAL A 486 -0.25 26.82 -13.38
N PRO A 487 0.62 27.84 -13.25
CA PRO A 487 0.80 28.86 -14.29
C PRO A 487 1.13 28.28 -15.67
N ILE A 488 2.06 27.32 -15.77
CA ILE A 488 2.44 26.74 -17.06
C ILE A 488 1.30 25.87 -17.64
N LEU A 489 0.56 25.18 -16.78
CA LEU A 489 -0.57 24.33 -17.19
C LEU A 489 -1.75 25.15 -17.74
N VAL A 490 -2.05 26.29 -17.10
CA VAL A 490 -3.08 27.23 -17.59
C VAL A 490 -2.65 27.89 -18.89
N MET A 491 -1.38 28.29 -19.01
CA MET A 491 -0.84 28.80 -20.26
C MET A 491 -0.93 27.77 -21.39
N TYR A 492 -0.63 26.50 -21.11
CA TYR A 492 -0.76 25.41 -22.07
C TYR A 492 -2.21 25.21 -22.53
N ALA A 493 -3.18 25.22 -21.60
CA ALA A 493 -4.59 25.16 -21.97
C ALA A 493 -4.98 26.34 -22.88
N LEU A 494 -4.56 27.56 -22.54
CA LEU A 494 -4.77 28.76 -23.37
C LEU A 494 -4.14 28.61 -24.76
N TYR A 495 -2.96 28.02 -24.83
CA TYR A 495 -2.26 27.73 -26.09
C TYR A 495 -3.04 26.72 -26.95
N CYS A 496 -3.58 25.64 -26.37
CA CYS A 496 -4.42 24.69 -27.10
C CYS A 496 -5.65 25.38 -27.73
N TRP A 497 -6.27 26.34 -27.02
CA TRP A 497 -7.36 27.13 -27.59
C TRP A 497 -6.88 28.08 -28.71
N ARG A 498 -5.72 28.70 -28.52
CA ARG A 498 -5.09 29.64 -29.46
C ARG A 498 -4.78 28.99 -30.81
N ILE A 499 -4.30 27.74 -30.83
CA ILE A 499 -4.05 26.98 -32.07
C ILE A 499 -5.36 26.76 -32.85
N GLN A 500 -6.45 26.44 -32.16
CA GLN A 500 -7.75 26.22 -32.80
C GLN A 500 -8.40 27.52 -33.30
N ASN A 501 -7.95 28.68 -32.82
CA ASN A 501 -8.54 29.98 -33.13
C ASN A 501 -7.43 30.98 -33.51
N PRO A 502 -6.71 30.75 -34.63
CA PRO A 502 -5.51 31.51 -34.97
C PRO A 502 -5.79 33.01 -35.21
N GLU A 503 -7.01 33.35 -35.62
CA GLU A 503 -7.42 34.72 -35.96
C GLU A 503 -7.98 35.51 -34.77
N LYS A 504 -8.28 34.85 -33.65
CA LYS A 504 -8.92 35.49 -32.48
C LYS A 504 -7.88 35.98 -31.49
N ARG A 505 -8.23 37.00 -30.70
CA ARG A 505 -7.35 37.54 -29.66
C ARG A 505 -7.30 36.56 -28.49
N LEU A 506 -6.14 36.45 -27.82
CA LEU A 506 -5.98 35.63 -26.60
C LEU A 506 -7.02 35.95 -25.52
N ARG A 507 -7.47 37.22 -25.44
CA ARG A 507 -8.51 37.65 -24.51
C ARG A 507 -9.86 36.97 -24.73
N ASP A 508 -10.20 36.63 -25.97
CA ASP A 508 -11.44 35.90 -26.27
C ASP A 508 -11.34 34.45 -25.74
N GLY A 509 -10.13 33.89 -25.75
CA GLY A 509 -9.81 32.59 -25.15
C GLY A 509 -9.95 32.61 -23.63
N VAL A 510 -9.42 33.65 -22.98
CA VAL A 510 -9.59 33.88 -21.53
C VAL A 510 -11.07 33.85 -21.16
N ASN A 511 -11.91 34.64 -21.83
CA ASN A 511 -13.34 34.70 -21.55
C ASN A 511 -14.03 33.33 -21.74
N LYS A 512 -13.69 32.61 -22.82
CA LYS A 512 -14.28 31.28 -23.10
C LYS A 512 -13.90 30.25 -22.03
N MET A 513 -12.64 30.28 -21.59
CA MET A 513 -12.13 29.36 -20.56
C MET A 513 -12.76 29.60 -19.19
N ILE A 514 -12.95 30.87 -18.82
CA ILE A 514 -13.62 31.22 -17.57
C ILE A 514 -15.10 30.82 -17.64
N ALA A 515 -15.77 31.03 -18.78
CA ALA A 515 -17.17 30.66 -18.95
C ALA A 515 -17.41 29.14 -18.88
N SER A 516 -16.43 28.31 -19.22
CA SER A 516 -16.53 26.84 -19.13
C SER A 516 -16.02 26.26 -17.80
N LEU A 517 -15.59 27.11 -16.86
CA LEU A 517 -15.09 26.67 -15.57
C LEU A 517 -16.20 26.04 -14.72
N SER A 518 -15.97 24.82 -14.30
CA SER A 518 -16.84 24.03 -13.42
C SER A 518 -15.99 23.28 -12.41
N LEU A 519 -16.44 23.21 -11.16
CA LEU A 519 -15.76 22.47 -10.10
C LEU A 519 -16.61 21.24 -9.76
N CYS A 520 -16.04 20.03 -9.83
CA CYS A 520 -16.80 18.80 -9.56
C CYS A 520 -17.22 18.68 -8.08
N GLU A 521 -16.33 19.04 -7.14
CA GLU A 521 -16.61 19.00 -5.70
C GLU A 521 -16.96 20.40 -5.15
N HIS A 522 -18.25 20.66 -5.00
CA HIS A 522 -18.82 21.91 -4.47
C HIS A 522 -18.91 21.93 -2.93
N THR A 523 -17.81 21.66 -2.23
CA THR A 523 -17.76 21.76 -0.76
C THR A 523 -17.07 23.04 -0.29
N ILE A 524 -17.47 23.57 0.87
CA ILE A 524 -16.87 24.79 1.43
C ILE A 524 -15.36 24.60 1.68
N LYS A 525 -14.98 23.45 2.27
CA LYS A 525 -13.59 23.07 2.52
C LYS A 525 -12.75 23.13 1.25
N ASN A 526 -13.21 22.47 0.19
CA ASN A 526 -12.47 22.37 -1.06
C ASN A 526 -12.25 23.76 -1.68
N ILE A 527 -13.30 24.58 -1.75
CA ILE A 527 -13.21 25.93 -2.33
C ILE A 527 -12.30 26.84 -1.50
N LYS A 528 -12.41 26.81 -0.16
CA LYS A 528 -11.52 27.58 0.72
C LYS A 528 -10.05 27.19 0.52
N LYS A 529 -9.77 25.89 0.37
CA LYS A 529 -8.42 25.39 0.12
C LYS A 529 -7.89 25.80 -1.25
N ILE A 530 -8.71 25.76 -2.29
CA ILE A 530 -8.33 26.27 -3.62
C ILE A 530 -8.06 27.77 -3.54
N GLN A 531 -8.91 28.55 -2.86
CA GLN A 531 -8.72 29.99 -2.67
C GLN A 531 -7.43 30.34 -1.93
N SER A 532 -7.15 29.69 -0.80
CA SER A 532 -5.91 29.95 -0.05
C SER A 532 -4.68 29.62 -0.88
N THR A 533 -4.75 28.56 -1.69
CA THR A 533 -3.69 28.13 -2.58
C THR A 533 -3.50 29.06 -3.79
N MET A 534 -4.59 29.70 -4.25
CA MET A 534 -4.59 30.58 -5.42
C MET A 534 -3.66 31.79 -5.24
N HIS A 535 -3.52 32.32 -4.02
CA HIS A 535 -2.60 33.41 -3.74
C HIS A 535 -1.14 33.05 -4.07
N HIS A 536 -0.71 31.82 -3.77
CA HIS A 536 0.62 31.33 -4.13
C HIS A 536 0.76 31.14 -5.65
N VAL A 537 -0.26 30.60 -6.32
CA VAL A 537 -0.29 30.46 -7.78
C VAL A 537 -0.16 31.81 -8.47
N GLN A 538 -0.90 32.82 -8.03
CA GLN A 538 -0.81 34.20 -8.54
C GLN A 538 0.57 34.81 -8.31
N TYR A 539 1.21 34.54 -7.17
CA TYR A 539 2.58 34.97 -6.93
C TYR A 539 3.55 34.37 -7.95
N PHE A 540 3.47 33.06 -8.22
CA PHE A 540 4.31 32.41 -9.22
C PHE A 540 4.01 32.88 -10.65
N ALA A 541 2.74 33.10 -11.00
CA ALA A 541 2.32 33.55 -12.32
C ALA A 541 2.89 34.92 -12.73
N LYS A 542 3.36 35.73 -11.77
CA LYS A 542 4.04 37.01 -12.02
C LYS A 542 5.44 36.85 -12.63
N SER A 543 6.07 35.66 -12.54
CA SER A 543 7.35 35.44 -13.23
C SER A 543 7.13 35.38 -14.75
N PHE A 544 8.02 36.04 -15.49
CA PHE A 544 8.09 35.94 -16.96
C PHE A 544 8.68 34.61 -17.43
N ASP A 545 9.31 33.82 -16.56
CA ASP A 545 9.97 32.56 -16.94
C ASP A 545 8.99 31.56 -17.55
N TYR A 546 7.77 31.47 -17.00
CA TYR A 546 6.73 30.56 -17.49
C TYR A 546 6.32 30.88 -18.93
N SER A 547 6.01 32.16 -19.21
CA SER A 547 5.60 32.58 -20.56
C SER A 547 6.76 32.51 -21.55
N HIS A 548 7.98 32.83 -21.12
CA HIS A 548 9.17 32.71 -21.95
C HIS A 548 9.45 31.25 -22.31
N THR A 549 9.42 30.32 -21.34
CA THR A 549 9.66 28.90 -21.60
C THR A 549 8.57 28.29 -22.49
N LEU A 550 7.29 28.60 -22.24
CA LEU A 550 6.19 28.13 -23.09
C LEU A 550 6.32 28.65 -24.52
N CYS A 551 6.51 29.96 -24.69
CA CYS A 551 6.58 30.53 -26.02
C CYS A 551 7.85 30.10 -26.77
N ARG A 552 8.97 29.86 -26.08
CA ARG A 552 10.18 29.30 -26.68
C ARG A 552 9.94 27.85 -27.12
N HIS A 553 9.27 27.03 -26.30
CA HIS A 553 8.95 25.64 -26.62
C HIS A 553 8.11 25.52 -27.91
N PHE A 554 7.11 26.38 -28.07
CA PHE A 554 6.23 26.42 -29.25
C PHE A 554 6.68 27.37 -30.38
N ASN A 555 7.87 27.97 -30.26
CA ASN A 555 8.41 28.94 -31.22
C ASN A 555 7.48 30.16 -31.51
N ILE A 556 6.77 30.65 -30.49
CA ILE A 556 5.89 31.84 -30.52
C ILE A 556 6.42 32.97 -29.61
N ILE A 557 7.74 33.19 -29.61
CA ILE A 557 8.43 34.13 -28.71
C ILE A 557 7.85 35.56 -28.76
N HIS A 558 7.24 35.96 -29.88
CA HIS A 558 6.58 37.25 -30.03
C HIS A 558 5.32 37.43 -29.15
N GLU A 559 4.65 36.35 -28.72
CA GLU A 559 3.44 36.40 -27.89
C GLU A 559 3.71 36.32 -26.38
N VAL A 560 4.98 36.31 -25.93
CA VAL A 560 5.36 36.15 -24.50
C VAL A 560 4.64 37.13 -23.58
N LYS A 561 4.56 38.40 -23.97
CA LYS A 561 3.89 39.45 -23.16
C LYS A 561 2.38 39.24 -23.08
N ASP A 562 1.79 38.72 -24.15
CA ASP A 562 0.33 38.54 -24.23
C ASP A 562 -0.11 37.31 -23.45
N PHE A 563 0.62 36.19 -23.55
CA PHE A 563 0.40 35.01 -22.71
C PHE A 563 0.58 35.32 -21.22
N HIS A 564 1.59 36.11 -20.87
CA HIS A 564 1.82 36.53 -19.49
C HIS A 564 0.62 37.32 -18.93
N LYS A 565 0.17 38.36 -19.65
CA LYS A 565 -0.99 39.17 -19.25
C LYS A 565 -2.28 38.35 -19.20
N ALA A 566 -2.51 37.50 -20.20
CA ALA A 566 -3.71 36.67 -20.28
C ALA A 566 -3.81 35.68 -19.10
N THR A 567 -2.68 35.11 -18.69
CA THR A 567 -2.64 34.14 -17.59
C THR A 567 -2.96 34.80 -16.24
N ILE A 568 -2.41 35.99 -15.98
CA ILE A 568 -2.75 36.77 -14.77
C ILE A 568 -4.25 37.07 -14.73
N LEU A 569 -4.82 37.50 -15.85
CA LEU A 569 -6.27 37.77 -15.95
C LEU A 569 -7.12 36.53 -15.70
N ILE A 570 -6.69 35.35 -16.16
CA ILE A 570 -7.40 34.09 -15.87
C ILE A 570 -7.44 33.84 -14.35
N PHE A 571 -6.31 34.00 -13.64
CA PHE A 571 -6.26 33.76 -12.21
C PHE A 571 -7.07 34.77 -11.40
N ASP A 572 -7.07 36.06 -11.79
CA ASP A 572 -7.89 37.09 -11.14
C ASP A 572 -9.39 36.79 -11.27
N GLU A 573 -9.83 36.30 -12.44
CA GLU A 573 -11.23 35.93 -12.67
C GLU A 573 -11.62 34.63 -11.97
N ILE A 574 -10.71 33.65 -11.87
CA ILE A 574 -10.93 32.43 -11.08
C ILE A 574 -11.12 32.78 -9.60
N GLU A 575 -10.33 33.69 -9.04
CA GLU A 575 -10.47 34.11 -7.64
C GLU A 575 -11.83 34.75 -7.37
N LYS A 576 -12.31 35.62 -8.29
CA LYS A 576 -13.67 36.19 -8.22
C LYS A 576 -14.74 35.11 -8.31
N TYR A 577 -14.60 34.17 -9.25
CA TYR A 577 -15.51 33.04 -9.41
C TYR A 577 -15.59 32.19 -8.13
N LEU A 578 -14.46 31.83 -7.54
CA LEU A 578 -14.40 31.07 -6.29
C LEU A 578 -15.08 31.81 -5.13
N ALA A 579 -14.90 33.14 -5.04
CA ALA A 579 -15.54 33.95 -4.01
C ALA A 579 -17.06 33.99 -4.16
N ILE A 580 -17.58 34.04 -5.39
CA ILE A 580 -19.02 33.96 -5.67
C ILE A 580 -19.55 32.57 -5.32
N GLN A 581 -18.84 31.51 -5.74
CA GLN A 581 -19.22 30.12 -5.44
C GLN A 581 -19.26 29.85 -3.93
N LEU A 582 -18.26 30.31 -3.19
CA LEU A 582 -18.22 30.16 -1.73
C LEU A 582 -19.44 30.83 -1.06
N LYS A 583 -19.79 32.05 -1.49
CA LYS A 583 -20.99 32.75 -0.98
C LYS A 583 -22.27 31.99 -1.30
N ASN A 584 -22.39 31.47 -2.52
CA ASN A 584 -23.56 30.71 -2.94
C ASN A 584 -23.72 29.40 -2.17
N ILE A 585 -22.62 28.66 -1.96
CA ILE A 585 -22.65 27.40 -1.20
C ILE A 585 -22.99 27.66 0.26
N ILE A 586 -22.38 28.68 0.89
CA ILE A 586 -22.74 29.06 2.26
C ILE A 586 -24.22 29.43 2.36
N ALA A 587 -24.79 30.09 1.36
CA ALA A 587 -26.20 30.51 1.35
C ALA A 587 -27.19 29.37 1.03
N THR A 588 -26.77 28.31 0.34
CA THR A 588 -27.66 27.23 -0.13
C THR A 588 -27.52 25.93 0.67
N GLN A 589 -26.36 25.67 1.30
CA GLN A 589 -26.12 24.44 2.06
C GLN A 589 -27.04 24.37 3.30
N PRO A 590 -27.77 23.26 3.50
CA PRO A 590 -28.58 23.08 4.69
C PRO A 590 -27.71 23.06 5.96
N LEU A 591 -28.28 23.49 7.08
CA LEU A 591 -27.63 23.41 8.38
C LEU A 591 -27.46 21.94 8.79
N SER A 592 -26.25 21.58 9.23
CA SER A 592 -25.86 20.25 9.69
C SER A 592 -26.66 19.81 10.92
N ASP A 593 -27.35 18.69 10.80
CA ASP A 593 -28.08 18.11 11.93
C ASP A 593 -27.12 17.58 13.01
N ASP A 594 -25.93 17.11 12.64
CA ASP A 594 -24.91 16.66 13.61
C ASP A 594 -24.38 17.83 14.45
N ILE A 595 -24.16 19.00 13.83
CA ILE A 595 -23.73 20.19 14.57
C ILE A 595 -24.88 20.72 15.43
N LYS A 596 -26.12 20.76 14.92
CA LYS A 596 -27.30 21.10 15.74
C LYS A 596 -27.43 20.18 16.94
N ASN A 597 -27.29 18.86 16.75
CA ASN A 597 -27.36 17.87 17.83
C ASN A 597 -26.27 18.09 18.87
N ARG A 598 -25.04 18.42 18.46
CA ARG A 598 -23.96 18.79 19.39
C ARG A 598 -24.29 20.07 20.16
N TYR A 599 -24.85 21.08 19.49
CA TYR A 599 -25.31 22.31 20.14
C TYR A 599 -26.41 22.01 21.17
N MET A 600 -27.44 21.26 20.77
CA MET A 600 -28.55 20.83 21.63
C MET A 600 -28.03 20.04 22.83
N GLY A 601 -27.09 19.11 22.61
CA GLY A 601 -26.45 18.33 23.65
C GLY A 601 -25.68 19.21 24.64
N SER A 602 -24.98 20.24 24.16
CA SER A 602 -24.29 21.20 25.04
C SER A 602 -25.26 22.02 25.89
N VAL A 603 -26.41 22.44 25.34
CA VAL A 603 -27.42 23.22 26.08
C VAL A 603 -28.21 22.34 27.07
N ALA A 604 -28.48 21.09 26.70
CA ALA A 604 -29.18 20.11 27.53
C ALA A 604 -28.22 19.30 28.44
N ALA A 605 -26.96 19.71 28.58
CA ALA A 605 -26.00 19.03 29.44
C ALA A 605 -26.25 19.34 30.93
N CYS A 606 -26.18 18.30 31.78
CA CYS A 606 -26.18 18.47 33.23
C CYS A 606 -24.76 18.77 33.73
N PRO A 607 -24.59 19.58 34.79
CA PRO A 607 -23.33 19.66 35.52
C PRO A 607 -22.98 18.31 36.18
N GLU A 608 -21.70 17.94 36.18
CA GLU A 608 -21.20 16.65 36.71
C GLU A 608 -21.52 16.43 38.21
N ASN A 609 -21.73 17.50 38.98
CA ASN A 609 -22.11 17.42 40.40
C ASN A 609 -23.56 17.93 40.62
N THR A 610 -24.54 17.12 40.25
CA THR A 610 -25.98 17.45 40.35
C THR A 610 -26.42 17.84 41.76
N LEU A 611 -25.99 17.08 42.78
CA LEU A 611 -26.35 17.32 44.18
C LEU A 611 -25.80 18.64 44.76
N THR A 612 -24.68 19.15 44.25
CA THR A 612 -24.12 20.41 44.75
C THR A 612 -24.56 21.63 43.94
N ARG A 613 -24.81 21.46 42.64
CA ARG A 613 -25.15 22.57 41.74
C ARG A 613 -26.64 22.72 41.41
N ILE A 614 -27.40 21.63 41.37
CA ILE A 614 -28.84 21.64 41.05
C ILE A 614 -29.61 20.63 41.93
N PRO A 615 -29.51 20.71 43.27
CA PRO A 615 -30.00 19.69 44.20
C PRO A 615 -31.50 19.39 44.11
N LEU A 616 -32.30 20.35 43.64
CA LEU A 616 -33.76 20.21 43.58
C LEU A 616 -34.23 19.39 42.36
N PHE A 617 -33.33 19.10 41.42
CA PHE A 617 -33.59 18.21 40.29
C PHE A 617 -33.03 16.79 40.50
N ASP A 618 -32.59 16.47 41.72
CA ASP A 618 -32.07 15.12 42.03
C ASP A 618 -33.13 14.03 41.83
N CYS A 619 -34.39 14.33 42.11
CA CYS A 619 -35.54 13.47 41.82
C CYS A 619 -36.60 14.23 41.01
N VAL A 620 -37.01 13.65 39.87
CA VAL A 620 -37.99 14.24 38.95
C VAL A 620 -39.12 13.26 38.65
N SER A 621 -40.34 13.78 38.49
CA SER A 621 -41.49 13.02 37.97
C SER A 621 -41.51 13.11 36.45
N LEU A 622 -41.96 12.05 35.78
CA LEU A 622 -42.05 11.97 34.33
C LEU A 622 -43.52 11.98 33.91
N THR A 623 -43.86 12.86 32.97
CA THR A 623 -45.19 12.95 32.37
C THR A 623 -45.14 12.78 30.86
N SER A 624 -46.14 12.12 30.28
CA SER A 624 -46.29 11.97 28.82
C SER A 624 -47.09 13.11 28.18
N SER A 625 -47.60 14.07 28.97
CA SER A 625 -48.43 15.18 28.47
C SER A 625 -47.63 16.47 28.49
N LYS A 626 -47.46 17.11 27.32
CA LYS A 626 -46.81 18.42 27.22
C LYS A 626 -47.68 19.50 27.86
N GLN A 627 -47.06 20.31 28.71
CA GLN A 627 -47.57 21.59 29.20
C GLN A 627 -46.75 22.76 28.62
N ASP A 628 -47.14 24.00 28.92
CA ASP A 628 -46.49 25.21 28.42
C ASP A 628 -45.00 25.27 28.79
N PRO A 629 -44.09 25.29 27.80
CA PRO A 629 -42.65 25.26 28.07
C PRO A 629 -42.11 26.62 28.53
N ILE A 630 -41.00 26.58 29.27
CA ILE A 630 -40.19 27.76 29.55
C ILE A 630 -39.34 28.06 28.31
N VAL A 631 -39.50 29.26 27.75
CA VAL A 631 -38.86 29.65 26.49
C VAL A 631 -37.59 30.45 26.74
N PHE A 632 -36.48 30.00 26.15
CA PHE A 632 -35.18 30.68 26.23
C PHE A 632 -34.68 31.10 24.84
N THR A 633 -34.46 32.39 24.66
CA THR A 633 -33.84 32.93 23.44
C THR A 633 -32.31 32.90 23.56
N MET A 634 -31.67 32.11 22.70
CA MET A 634 -30.21 31.97 22.63
C MET A 634 -29.58 33.13 21.84
N PRO A 635 -28.25 33.37 21.95
CA PRO A 635 -27.63 34.43 21.17
C PRO A 635 -27.63 33.96 19.71
N THR A 636 -27.84 34.89 18.78
CA THR A 636 -27.77 34.57 17.36
C THR A 636 -26.35 34.17 16.99
N GLU A 637 -26.20 33.03 16.34
CA GLU A 637 -24.91 32.53 15.87
C GLU A 637 -24.75 32.76 14.37
N ARG A 638 -23.51 32.79 13.87
CA ARG A 638 -23.28 32.87 12.42
C ARG A 638 -23.68 31.55 11.76
N ARG A 639 -24.31 31.62 10.58
CA ARG A 639 -24.68 30.41 9.81
C ARG A 639 -23.50 29.45 9.59
N SER A 640 -22.30 29.99 9.35
CA SER A 640 -21.08 29.19 9.15
C SER A 640 -20.76 28.22 10.31
N VAL A 641 -21.25 28.51 11.51
CA VAL A 641 -21.06 27.65 12.70
C VAL A 641 -21.78 26.31 12.54
N PHE A 642 -22.88 26.28 11.80
CA PHE A 642 -23.77 25.13 11.63
C PHE A 642 -23.66 24.46 10.26
N LEU A 643 -22.63 24.77 9.47
CA LEU A 643 -22.40 24.13 8.17
C LEU A 643 -21.29 23.09 8.26
N ASP A 644 -21.50 21.93 7.64
CA ASP A 644 -20.48 20.89 7.52
C ASP A 644 -19.35 21.29 6.57
N ASN A 645 -18.21 20.62 6.69
CA ASN A 645 -17.02 20.83 5.84
C ASN A 645 -16.47 22.26 5.89
N ASN A 646 -16.46 22.88 7.08
CA ASN A 646 -15.94 24.24 7.27
C ASN A 646 -14.51 24.30 7.86
N ASP A 647 -13.89 23.16 8.20
CA ASP A 647 -12.57 23.01 8.84
C ASP A 647 -12.38 23.83 10.15
N VAL A 648 -13.47 24.31 10.74
CA VAL A 648 -13.48 25.02 12.01
C VAL A 648 -14.31 24.22 13.01
N HIS A 649 -13.66 23.74 14.06
CA HIS A 649 -14.34 23.14 15.20
C HIS A 649 -14.81 24.25 16.14
N TYR A 650 -16.13 24.40 16.24
CA TYR A 650 -16.74 25.30 17.21
C TYR A 650 -16.99 24.54 18.51
N SER A 651 -16.44 25.06 19.62
CA SER A 651 -16.85 24.64 20.96
C SER A 651 -18.10 25.44 21.35
N PHE A 652 -19.16 24.73 21.70
CA PHE A 652 -20.36 25.35 22.23
C PHE A 652 -20.22 25.48 23.73
N ASN A 653 -20.16 26.73 24.21
CA ASN A 653 -20.28 26.97 25.64
C ASN A 653 -21.75 26.85 26.01
N ALA A 654 -22.07 25.87 26.85
CA ALA A 654 -23.41 25.65 27.35
C ALA A 654 -23.91 26.93 28.02
N ARG A 655 -24.99 27.51 27.51
CA ARG A 655 -25.76 28.47 28.32
C ARG A 655 -26.33 27.67 29.50
N SER A 656 -26.18 28.18 30.71
CA SER A 656 -26.62 27.54 31.96
C SER A 656 -28.16 27.54 32.11
N VAL A 657 -28.88 27.02 31.11
CA VAL A 657 -30.34 27.00 31.03
C VAL A 657 -30.91 26.18 32.18
N ILE A 658 -30.36 25.00 32.44
CA ILE A 658 -30.79 24.17 33.57
C ILE A 658 -30.54 24.81 34.91
N GLU A 659 -29.39 25.47 35.10
CA GLU A 659 -29.11 26.19 36.35
C GLU A 659 -30.08 27.37 36.53
N ARG A 660 -30.49 28.05 35.44
CA ARG A 660 -31.52 29.10 35.50
C ARG A 660 -32.88 28.55 35.90
N ILE A 661 -33.35 27.49 35.26
CA ILE A 661 -34.63 26.84 35.61
C ILE A 661 -34.58 26.36 37.07
N HIS A 662 -33.46 25.81 37.52
CA HIS A 662 -33.25 25.39 38.90
C HIS A 662 -33.35 26.57 39.88
N ASN A 663 -32.68 27.68 39.57
CA ASN A 663 -32.67 28.87 40.40
C ASN A 663 -34.08 29.49 40.49
N ASP A 664 -34.82 29.53 39.39
CA ASP A 664 -36.21 30.01 39.35
C ASP A 664 -37.13 29.12 40.22
N MET A 665 -37.00 27.79 40.10
CA MET A 665 -37.71 26.83 40.97
C MET A 665 -37.35 27.01 42.45
N ALA A 666 -36.07 27.22 42.75
CA ALA A 666 -35.62 27.43 44.12
C ALA A 666 -36.22 28.70 44.73
N ILE A 667 -36.30 29.79 43.96
CA ILE A 667 -36.96 31.04 44.36
C ILE A 667 -38.44 30.80 44.65
N GLU A 668 -39.13 30.08 43.78
CA GLU A 668 -40.55 29.78 43.93
C GLU A 668 -40.84 28.92 45.16
N GLN A 669 -40.02 27.90 45.42
CA GLN A 669 -40.15 27.05 46.61
C GLN A 669 -39.90 27.83 47.91
N ILE A 670 -38.89 28.72 47.94
CA ILE A 670 -38.67 29.62 49.07
C ILE A 670 -39.89 30.53 49.26
N THR A 671 -40.46 31.07 48.18
CA THR A 671 -41.55 32.04 48.29
C THR A 671 -42.89 31.39 48.71
N LYS A 672 -43.22 30.22 48.17
CA LYS A 672 -44.50 29.54 48.42
C LYS A 672 -44.51 28.66 49.66
N ASN A 673 -43.40 27.95 49.90
CA ASN A 673 -43.28 26.91 50.92
C ASN A 673 -42.17 27.20 51.93
N GLY A 674 -41.57 28.39 51.89
CA GLY A 674 -40.46 28.76 52.77
C GLY A 674 -40.89 29.04 54.20
N SER A 675 -40.00 28.70 55.13
CA SER A 675 -40.12 29.04 56.54
C SER A 675 -39.38 30.35 56.85
N PRO A 676 -39.85 31.16 57.82
CA PRO A 676 -39.17 32.38 58.24
C PRO A 676 -37.75 32.11 58.75
N LEU A 677 -36.78 32.97 58.46
CA LEU A 677 -35.37 32.78 58.87
C LEU A 677 -35.19 32.67 60.40
N GLU A 678 -36.10 33.23 61.19
CA GLU A 678 -36.08 33.18 62.65
C GLU A 678 -36.25 31.75 63.20
N THR A 679 -36.91 30.86 62.45
CA THR A 679 -37.13 29.47 62.85
C THR A 679 -35.96 28.54 62.48
N LEU A 680 -34.94 29.06 61.80
CA LEU A 680 -33.81 28.27 61.31
C LEU A 680 -32.86 27.88 62.46
N LYS A 681 -32.79 26.58 62.79
CA LYS A 681 -31.84 26.03 63.77
C LYS A 681 -30.77 25.16 63.11
N PRO A 682 -29.47 25.41 63.36
CA PRO A 682 -28.39 24.59 62.80
C PRO A 682 -28.45 23.10 63.16
N SER A 683 -29.05 22.77 64.30
CA SER A 683 -29.23 21.38 64.78
C SER A 683 -30.15 20.52 63.92
N ASP A 684 -30.97 21.14 63.08
CA ASP A 684 -32.05 20.47 62.36
C ASP A 684 -31.58 19.89 61.00
N TYR A 685 -30.32 20.17 60.64
CA TYR A 685 -29.67 19.79 59.39
C TYR A 685 -28.63 18.70 59.62
N ASP A 686 -28.76 17.61 58.89
CA ASP A 686 -27.81 16.51 58.78
C ASP A 686 -27.27 16.43 57.34
N GLU A 687 -26.50 15.39 57.02
CA GLU A 687 -25.92 15.19 55.68
C GLU A 687 -26.99 15.06 54.57
N ASN A 688 -28.25 14.76 54.90
CA ASN A 688 -29.33 14.49 53.95
C ASN A 688 -30.23 15.70 53.70
N LYS A 689 -30.10 16.77 54.50
CA LYS A 689 -30.91 17.98 54.36
C LYS A 689 -30.11 19.11 53.76
N ILE A 690 -30.62 19.63 52.65
CA ILE A 690 -30.04 20.77 51.93
C ILE A 690 -30.86 22.01 52.25
N LEU A 691 -30.21 23.02 52.83
CA LEU A 691 -30.78 24.35 53.03
C LEU A 691 -30.76 25.13 51.71
N VAL A 692 -31.93 25.46 51.18
CA VAL A 692 -32.09 26.33 50.01
C VAL A 692 -32.46 27.73 50.50
N ILE A 693 -31.58 28.68 50.28
CA ILE A 693 -31.68 30.04 50.81
C ILE A 693 -31.06 31.03 49.83
N THR A 694 -31.53 32.28 49.80
CA THR A 694 -30.87 33.29 48.96
C THR A 694 -29.48 33.63 49.50
N ASN A 695 -28.56 34.00 48.61
CA ASN A 695 -27.22 34.41 49.04
C ASN A 695 -27.27 35.58 50.05
N LYS A 696 -28.18 36.53 49.86
CA LYS A 696 -28.32 37.69 50.76
C LYS A 696 -28.89 37.31 52.12
N ASP A 697 -29.90 36.44 52.15
CA ASP A 697 -30.49 35.94 53.40
C ASP A 697 -29.48 35.08 54.17
N TRP A 698 -28.70 34.26 53.46
CA TRP A 698 -27.61 33.48 54.07
C TRP A 698 -26.52 34.39 54.64
N GLU A 699 -26.05 35.37 53.87
CA GLU A 699 -25.05 36.34 54.34
C GLU A 699 -25.53 37.11 55.57
N ALA A 700 -26.81 37.50 55.63
CA ALA A 700 -27.36 38.20 56.78
C ALA A 700 -27.47 37.29 58.01
N TRP A 701 -28.03 36.09 57.83
CA TRP A 701 -28.25 35.13 58.92
C TRP A 701 -26.93 34.53 59.46
N ALA A 702 -25.96 34.25 58.57
CA ALA A 702 -24.71 33.60 58.94
C ALA A 702 -23.73 34.51 59.68
N ARG A 703 -23.87 35.84 59.57
CA ARG A 703 -22.98 36.82 60.24
C ARG A 703 -22.95 36.67 61.76
N GLU A 704 -24.03 36.16 62.35
CA GLU A 704 -24.20 36.05 63.80
C GLU A 704 -23.96 34.62 64.34
N LYS A 705 -23.43 33.71 63.52
CA LYS A 705 -23.27 32.27 63.85
C LYS A 705 -21.81 31.83 63.88
N THR A 706 -21.51 30.75 64.59
CA THR A 706 -20.14 30.22 64.69
C THR A 706 -19.74 29.45 63.43
N ARG A 707 -18.46 29.47 63.08
CA ARG A 707 -17.92 28.77 61.90
C ARG A 707 -18.17 27.25 61.93
N THR A 708 -18.17 26.66 63.13
CA THR A 708 -18.47 25.23 63.34
C THR A 708 -19.91 24.88 63.03
N ASP A 709 -20.87 25.76 63.35
CA ASP A 709 -22.29 25.54 63.05
C ASP A 709 -22.57 25.74 61.55
N LEU A 710 -21.93 26.72 60.92
CA LEU A 710 -22.09 27.02 59.50
C LEU A 710 -21.53 25.94 58.57
N ASN A 711 -20.47 25.24 58.98
CA ASN A 711 -19.85 24.17 58.21
C ASN A 711 -20.66 22.86 58.23
N ARG A 712 -21.57 22.68 59.20
CA ARG A 712 -22.42 21.48 59.31
C ARG A 712 -23.63 21.53 58.38
N ILE A 713 -23.98 22.69 57.84
CA ILE A 713 -25.16 22.89 57.00
C ILE A 713 -24.77 22.72 55.53
N ASN A 714 -25.27 21.66 54.89
CA ASN A 714 -25.25 21.55 53.44
C ASN A 714 -26.24 22.57 52.86
N LYS A 715 -25.79 23.44 51.96
CA LYS A 715 -26.59 24.57 51.48
C LYS A 715 -26.46 24.79 49.98
N TYR A 716 -27.56 25.22 49.39
CA TYR A 716 -27.62 25.76 48.05
C TYR A 716 -27.96 27.24 48.10
N LEU A 717 -27.10 28.06 47.51
CA LEU A 717 -27.25 29.51 47.49
C LEU A 717 -27.93 29.94 46.19
N VAL A 718 -29.14 30.46 46.34
CA VAL A 718 -29.94 31.04 45.25
C VAL A 718 -29.50 32.49 45.06
N PHE A 719 -29.08 32.86 43.86
CA PHE A 719 -28.63 34.22 43.57
C PHE A 719 -29.80 35.08 43.11
N THR A 720 -30.26 35.97 44.00
CA THR A 720 -31.35 36.93 43.76
C THR A 720 -30.90 38.37 43.99
N GLY A 721 -31.59 39.33 43.36
CA GLY A 721 -31.35 40.76 43.55
C GLY A 721 -31.75 41.26 44.95
N THR A 722 -32.66 40.59 45.63
CA THR A 722 -33.20 40.96 46.96
C THR A 722 -33.30 39.75 47.88
N ALA A 723 -33.21 40.01 49.19
CA ALA A 723 -33.52 39.04 50.24
C ALA A 723 -35.01 38.65 50.17
N LEU A 724 -35.32 37.37 50.37
CA LEU A 724 -36.68 36.83 50.42
C LEU A 724 -37.16 36.61 51.87
N GLY A 725 -36.27 36.73 52.87
CA GLY A 725 -36.62 36.65 54.29
C GLY A 725 -37.06 35.25 54.77
N SER A 726 -36.89 34.23 53.92
CA SER A 726 -37.34 32.86 54.15
C SER A 726 -36.35 31.84 53.58
N TYR A 727 -36.45 30.59 54.03
CA TYR A 727 -35.65 29.47 53.55
C TYR A 727 -36.51 28.23 53.29
N PHE A 728 -36.03 27.36 52.42
CA PHE A 728 -36.66 26.07 52.14
C PHE A 728 -35.70 24.93 52.48
N THR A 729 -36.19 23.88 53.14
CA THR A 729 -35.40 22.69 53.47
C THR A 729 -35.76 21.56 52.51
N TYR A 730 -34.78 21.09 51.74
CA TYR A 730 -34.94 19.94 50.87
C TYR A 730 -34.30 18.69 51.51
N ASP A 731 -35.09 17.64 51.72
CA ASP A 731 -34.63 16.36 52.25
C ASP A 731 -34.39 15.38 51.09
N THR A 732 -33.15 14.93 50.92
CA THR A 732 -32.77 14.03 49.83
C THR A 732 -33.30 12.61 50.01
N LYS A 733 -33.59 12.15 51.24
CA LYS A 733 -34.09 10.80 51.55
C LYS A 733 -35.62 10.68 51.49
N ALA A 734 -36.35 11.74 51.83
CA ALA A 734 -37.81 11.74 51.87
C ALA A 734 -38.49 12.11 50.52
N SER A 735 -37.69 12.40 49.49
CA SER A 735 -38.02 13.23 48.33
C SER A 735 -39.26 12.82 47.50
N LEU A 736 -40.26 13.71 47.49
CA LEU A 736 -41.24 13.85 46.42
C LEU A 736 -40.58 14.66 45.28
N PRO A 737 -40.76 14.29 44.01
CA PRO A 737 -40.22 15.04 42.90
C PRO A 737 -40.83 16.45 42.87
N LEU A 738 -39.98 17.48 42.94
CA LEU A 738 -40.40 18.88 42.89
C LEU A 738 -40.55 19.39 41.46
N ALA A 739 -39.90 18.73 40.50
CA ALA A 739 -40.01 19.04 39.09
C ALA A 739 -40.58 17.86 38.31
N THR A 740 -41.43 18.16 37.35
CA THR A 740 -41.95 17.22 36.38
C THR A 740 -41.31 17.47 35.02
N LEU A 741 -40.69 16.46 34.43
CA LEU A 741 -40.16 16.47 33.07
C LEU A 741 -41.13 15.81 32.11
N TYR A 742 -41.22 16.36 30.91
CA TYR A 742 -41.84 15.66 29.80
C TYR A 742 -40.97 14.47 29.34
N SER A 743 -41.57 13.27 29.27
CA SER A 743 -40.99 12.08 28.69
C SER A 743 -42.05 11.31 27.87
N PRO A 744 -41.84 11.10 26.56
CA PRO A 744 -42.84 10.49 25.69
C PRO A 744 -43.07 9.00 25.99
N THR A 745 -42.06 8.30 26.51
CA THR A 745 -42.06 6.84 26.68
C THR A 745 -42.10 6.38 28.14
N SER A 746 -41.80 7.25 29.09
CA SER A 746 -41.62 6.88 30.50
C SER A 746 -42.58 7.64 31.42
N LYS A 747 -43.16 6.94 32.40
CA LYS A 747 -44.01 7.51 33.45
C LYS A 747 -43.49 7.04 34.81
N GLY A 748 -43.51 7.90 35.82
CA GLY A 748 -43.05 7.58 37.18
C GLY A 748 -41.96 8.53 37.68
N LYS A 749 -41.14 8.09 38.63
CA LYS A 749 -39.96 8.83 39.11
C LYS A 749 -38.73 8.36 38.34
N GLY A 750 -37.85 9.28 37.98
CA GLY A 750 -36.61 8.96 37.26
C GLY A 750 -35.47 9.91 37.64
N SER A 751 -34.29 9.65 37.05
CA SER A 751 -33.15 10.57 37.15
C SER A 751 -33.26 11.66 36.09
N LEU A 752 -32.81 12.89 36.42
CA LEU A 752 -32.77 14.01 35.47
C LEU A 752 -31.95 13.64 34.22
N HIS A 753 -30.78 13.02 34.40
CA HIS A 753 -29.78 12.81 33.35
C HIS A 753 -30.31 11.96 32.18
N GLU A 754 -31.08 10.91 32.47
CA GLU A 754 -31.60 9.99 31.46
C GLU A 754 -32.75 10.57 30.63
N HIS A 755 -33.43 11.59 31.14
CA HIS A 755 -34.67 12.10 30.54
C HIS A 755 -34.60 13.57 30.11
N LEU A 756 -33.53 14.28 30.47
CA LEU A 756 -33.41 15.71 30.19
C LEU A 756 -33.44 16.05 28.71
N ARG A 757 -32.77 15.25 27.86
CA ARG A 757 -32.72 15.50 26.41
C ARG A 757 -34.12 15.49 25.78
N ASN A 758 -35.05 14.67 26.31
CA ASN A 758 -36.42 14.57 25.82
C ASN A 758 -37.30 15.72 26.28
N ALA A 759 -36.89 16.45 27.33
CA ALA A 759 -37.60 17.58 27.88
C ALA A 759 -37.27 18.90 27.17
N PHE A 760 -36.35 18.91 26.18
CA PHE A 760 -36.06 20.11 25.39
C PHE A 760 -36.54 19.98 23.95
N GLU A 761 -37.15 21.04 23.46
CA GLU A 761 -37.34 21.27 22.03
C GLU A 761 -36.49 22.46 21.59
N PHE A 762 -35.89 22.36 20.41
CA PHE A 762 -35.07 23.42 19.86
C PHE A 762 -35.62 23.83 18.50
N ASP A 763 -35.80 25.13 18.31
CA ASP A 763 -36.14 25.75 17.03
C ASP A 763 -34.92 26.52 16.51
N PHE A 764 -34.44 26.15 15.32
CA PHE A 764 -33.30 26.78 14.65
C PHE A 764 -33.83 27.49 13.40
N ARG A 765 -33.79 28.82 13.40
CA ARG A 765 -34.24 29.65 12.26
C ARG A 765 -33.05 30.29 11.58
N ASP A 766 -32.85 29.98 10.30
CA ASP A 766 -31.82 30.62 9.48
C ASP A 766 -32.40 31.87 8.80
N GLU A 767 -32.02 33.04 9.28
CA GLU A 767 -32.45 34.32 8.74
C GLU A 767 -31.24 35.25 8.55
N ASN A 768 -31.12 35.84 7.35
CA ASN A 768 -30.09 36.83 7.02
C ASN A 768 -28.64 36.38 7.31
N GLY A 769 -28.34 35.08 7.16
CA GLY A 769 -27.00 34.52 7.38
C GLY A 769 -26.64 34.31 8.87
N LYS A 770 -27.64 34.37 9.75
CA LYS A 770 -27.54 34.06 11.17
C LYS A 770 -28.55 32.97 11.53
N VAL A 771 -28.21 32.17 12.52
CA VAL A 771 -29.09 31.15 13.07
C VAL A 771 -29.60 31.67 14.41
N GLU A 772 -30.88 31.97 14.46
CA GLU A 772 -31.60 32.22 15.70
C GLU A 772 -31.98 30.88 16.33
N ILE A 773 -31.71 30.74 17.62
CA ILE A 773 -31.91 29.48 18.33
C ILE A 773 -32.83 29.75 19.52
N GLN A 774 -33.94 29.02 19.57
CA GLN A 774 -34.88 29.06 20.70
C GLN A 774 -34.91 27.68 21.34
N ALA A 775 -34.62 27.61 22.64
CA ALA A 775 -34.80 26.40 23.43
C ALA A 775 -36.10 26.50 24.21
N ARG A 776 -36.95 25.48 24.11
CA ARG A 776 -38.19 25.33 24.87
C ARG A 776 -38.00 24.19 25.84
N ALA A 777 -37.98 24.51 27.13
CA ALA A 777 -37.78 23.55 28.20
C ALA A 777 -39.15 23.12 28.77
N HIS A 778 -39.48 21.85 28.61
CA HIS A 778 -40.66 21.18 29.18
C HIS A 778 -40.34 20.63 30.58
N VAL A 779 -39.94 21.54 31.46
CA VAL A 779 -39.65 21.30 32.88
C VAL A 779 -40.62 22.13 33.69
N TYR A 780 -41.44 21.48 34.52
CA TYR A 780 -42.57 22.10 35.23
C TYR A 780 -42.40 21.95 36.74
N TYR A 781 -42.76 22.96 37.53
CA TYR A 781 -42.68 22.93 39.00
C TYR A 781 -43.67 23.91 39.65
#